data_AF-A0A4Z1EDF6-F1
#
_entry.id   AF-A0A4Z1EDF6-F1
#
_cell.length_a   1.000
_cell.length_b   1.000
_cell.length_c   1.000
_cell.angle_alpha   90.00
_cell.angle_beta   90.00
_cell.angle_gamma   90.00
#
_symmetry.space_group_name_H-M   'P 1'
#
loop_
_entity.id
_entity.type
_entity.pdbx_description
1 polymer ?
#
loop_
_entity_poly.entity_id
_entity_poly.type
_entity_poly.pdbx_seq_one_letter_code
_entity_poly.pdbx_strand_id
1 'polypeptide(L)'
;MEPFSFATSEALDIPVNIRIVNLEGEQTPIPFSTLINRPDLRHIGSNLSPHSDLYVTVQLWADSKPLTVPVQTAYKSFKNERKWNEWLTLPINCSTIPLSSQLAITVWDLSPTGGDGAQGHAVPFGGTTLRLFDKDNQLQKGRQKCHLHRRKAADGLDSSSTPAVIPNVRHAGSQSKEEAEMLDKEGEELDRLEKLFKKHEMGEIARIEWLDQLVFRGVEKRGLQASSTSLKNIQRRRTRQKSVILTLDGAEEKNNDAGHNLSEDHPPKDERFTLHVELPRFDFPVVFADHEYPPPPISSLQNLSSSQSNIILKPPPQVQFGPGINGFGDNDEHGFGGRLVRVYDPEVGARDNPAESKHRRLVRSHRTGVLDRDLKPNAKVRDELNNIIAYSPTHSLSPEEKDLVWKFRHHLARDKRALTKFIKSVNWNDPNEAREAVAMLSKWTEIDVDDALELLGPTFENSSVRAYAVDRLRKSDDDELLLYLLQLVQALKFEHISPDSAEDATQDSSLARLLISRATNNFQLGNLFHWYLMVECDDKSEDQGAGYRKLFAKVEYDFMTELVKSPEGVETRKVLLRQAELITMLSRVSEDIKSSRDTVSRKAEKVKQFLADPKNELITIDPPLPLPLDPSIMITGVDPSETNVFKSSLFPIMITFKTTTKQKYQIIFKTGDDLRQDQLVIQIITLMDQLLQKENLDLKLSPYKILATGATAGAVQFVPSMTLQSIVNKFKGNTVLNYLKSNNPDDKASLGVRKEALDVFIKSCAGYCVITYLLGVGDRHLDNLLLAPDGHFFHADFGFILGRDPKPFAPAMKLCKEMVDGMGGSMSEHYPQFKQYCFTAYTTLRKSSNLILNLFSLMVDANIPDIKIEPDKVVLKVKERFHLELSEEDAIRHFERLIEDSANAIFPVVIDRLHGFVQHFR
;
A
#
# COMPACT_ATOMS: atom_id res chain seq x y z
N MET A 1 -21.36 -0.92 -50.67
CA MET A 1 -21.95 -1.48 -49.43
C MET A 1 -22.54 -0.31 -48.67
N GLU A 2 -23.83 -0.33 -48.39
CA GLU A 2 -24.43 0.64 -47.46
C GLU A 2 -23.87 0.39 -46.06
N PRO A 3 -23.54 1.44 -45.28
CA PRO A 3 -23.04 1.26 -43.92
C PRO A 3 -24.14 0.66 -43.04
N PHE A 4 -23.85 -0.50 -42.43
CA PHE A 4 -24.71 -1.08 -41.40
C PHE A 4 -24.46 -0.35 -40.07
N SER A 5 -25.50 0.23 -39.50
CA SER A 5 -25.45 0.87 -38.17
C SER A 5 -26.21 0.01 -37.16
N PHE A 6 -25.60 -0.28 -36.02
CA PHE A 6 -26.19 -1.02 -34.89
C PHE A 6 -25.82 -0.35 -33.57
N ALA A 7 -26.60 -0.60 -32.52
CA ALA A 7 -26.33 -0.17 -31.15
C ALA A 7 -26.00 -1.39 -30.26
N THR A 8 -25.20 -1.20 -29.22
CA THR A 8 -24.92 -2.25 -28.22
C THR A 8 -25.94 -2.20 -27.07
N SER A 9 -26.21 -3.34 -26.44
CA SER A 9 -27.09 -3.39 -25.26
C SER A 9 -26.58 -2.53 -24.10
N GLU A 10 -25.25 -2.48 -23.89
CA GLU A 10 -24.62 -1.64 -22.86
C GLU A 10 -24.95 -0.14 -23.02
N ALA A 11 -25.07 0.35 -24.26
CA ALA A 11 -25.37 1.75 -24.54
C ALA A 11 -26.85 2.14 -24.29
N LEU A 12 -27.71 1.17 -23.94
CA LEU A 12 -29.14 1.39 -23.68
C LEU A 12 -29.47 1.52 -22.20
N ASP A 13 -29.38 2.75 -21.70
CA ASP A 13 -29.81 3.09 -20.34
C ASP A 13 -31.33 3.32 -20.26
N ILE A 14 -32.11 2.32 -20.67
CA ILE A 14 -33.58 2.35 -20.67
C ILE A 14 -34.07 1.09 -19.94
N PRO A 15 -35.10 1.18 -19.08
CA PRO A 15 -35.65 0.00 -18.42
C PRO A 15 -36.30 -0.96 -19.43
N VAL A 16 -36.27 -2.26 -19.12
CA VAL A 16 -36.94 -3.28 -19.94
C VAL A 16 -38.45 -3.05 -19.87
N ASN A 17 -39.04 -2.76 -21.03
CA ASN A 17 -40.47 -2.48 -21.17
C ASN A 17 -41.15 -3.57 -22.04
N ILE A 18 -42.38 -3.91 -21.69
CA ILE A 18 -43.22 -4.81 -22.49
C ILE A 18 -44.67 -4.36 -22.43
N ARG A 19 -45.35 -4.36 -23.56
CA ARG A 19 -46.77 -4.07 -23.65
C ARG A 19 -47.58 -5.35 -23.77
N ILE A 20 -48.56 -5.53 -22.88
CA ILE A 20 -49.56 -6.61 -22.99
C ILE A 20 -50.73 -6.09 -23.83
N VAL A 21 -50.92 -6.65 -25.03
CA VAL A 21 -51.90 -6.14 -26.02
C VAL A 21 -53.25 -6.81 -25.82
N ASN A 22 -53.39 -8.06 -26.28
CA ASN A 22 -54.64 -8.81 -26.21
C ASN A 22 -54.39 -10.32 -26.12
N LEU A 23 -55.41 -11.03 -25.64
CA LEU A 23 -55.46 -12.49 -25.58
C LEU A 23 -56.55 -12.99 -26.52
N GLU A 24 -56.15 -13.79 -27.51
CA GLU A 24 -57.04 -14.39 -28.51
C GLU A 24 -57.14 -15.89 -28.27
N GLY A 25 -58.34 -16.45 -28.44
CA GLY A 25 -58.62 -17.87 -28.29
C GLY A 25 -60.04 -18.12 -27.84
N GLU A 26 -60.60 -19.25 -28.25
CA GLU A 26 -61.93 -19.69 -27.84
C GLU A 26 -61.81 -20.79 -26.79
N GLN A 27 -62.54 -20.65 -25.68
CA GLN A 27 -62.64 -21.67 -24.65
C GLN A 27 -63.86 -22.54 -24.90
N THR A 28 -63.71 -23.86 -24.75
CA THR A 28 -64.87 -24.75 -24.79
C THR A 28 -65.67 -24.59 -23.49
N PRO A 29 -66.98 -24.26 -23.58
CA PRO A 29 -67.78 -24.08 -22.37
C PRO A 29 -67.93 -25.43 -21.66
N ILE A 30 -67.65 -25.44 -20.36
CA ILE A 30 -67.78 -26.65 -19.55
C ILE A 30 -69.28 -26.99 -19.45
N PRO A 31 -69.70 -28.23 -19.76
CA PRO A 31 -71.10 -28.63 -19.63
C PRO A 31 -71.63 -28.40 -18.21
N PHE A 32 -72.88 -27.94 -18.11
CA PHE A 32 -73.51 -27.64 -16.81
C PHE A 32 -73.57 -28.86 -15.88
N SER A 33 -73.69 -30.07 -16.45
CA SER A 33 -73.62 -31.34 -15.71
C SER A 33 -72.28 -31.53 -14.99
N THR A 34 -71.17 -31.21 -15.64
CA THR A 34 -69.83 -31.27 -15.05
C THR A 34 -69.65 -30.22 -13.96
N LEU A 35 -70.19 -29.01 -14.16
CA LEU A 35 -70.16 -27.95 -13.14
C LEU A 35 -71.02 -28.29 -11.91
N ILE A 36 -72.06 -29.11 -12.03
CA ILE A 36 -72.84 -29.62 -10.86
C ILE A 36 -72.01 -30.62 -10.06
N ASN A 37 -71.34 -31.56 -10.73
CA ASN A 37 -70.56 -32.60 -10.07
C ASN A 37 -69.26 -32.08 -9.44
N ARG A 38 -68.72 -30.96 -9.95
CA ARG A 38 -67.49 -30.31 -9.50
C ARG A 38 -67.73 -28.83 -9.18
N PRO A 39 -68.19 -28.50 -7.96
CA PRO A 39 -68.48 -27.12 -7.56
C PRO A 39 -67.23 -26.23 -7.48
N ASP A 40 -66.05 -26.82 -7.29
CA ASP A 40 -64.73 -26.19 -7.36
C ASP A 40 -64.48 -25.47 -8.70
N LEU A 41 -64.97 -26.05 -9.81
CA LEU A 41 -64.80 -25.47 -11.14
C LEU A 41 -65.68 -24.23 -11.39
N ARG A 42 -66.74 -24.03 -10.59
CA ARG A 42 -67.62 -22.84 -10.68
C ARG A 42 -66.96 -21.60 -10.10
N HIS A 43 -65.98 -21.77 -9.23
CA HIS A 43 -65.29 -20.66 -8.57
C HIS A 43 -64.23 -20.00 -9.46
N ILE A 44 -63.95 -20.58 -10.62
CA ILE A 44 -63.01 -20.06 -11.63
C ILE A 44 -63.80 -19.27 -12.68
N GLY A 45 -63.50 -17.98 -12.82
CA GLY A 45 -64.25 -17.07 -13.70
C GLY A 45 -64.27 -17.50 -15.17
N SER A 46 -63.13 -17.98 -15.70
CA SER A 46 -63.01 -18.38 -17.11
C SER A 46 -63.85 -19.60 -17.48
N ASN A 47 -64.25 -20.42 -16.52
CA ASN A 47 -65.12 -21.57 -16.75
C ASN A 47 -66.59 -21.16 -16.93
N LEU A 48 -66.99 -20.01 -16.38
CA LEU A 48 -68.35 -19.49 -16.44
C LEU A 48 -68.54 -18.52 -17.61
N SER A 49 -67.53 -17.69 -17.89
CA SER A 49 -67.58 -16.67 -18.94
C SER A 49 -66.33 -16.71 -19.81
N PRO A 50 -66.49 -16.71 -21.16
CA PRO A 50 -65.36 -16.62 -22.08
C PRO A 50 -64.63 -15.26 -22.01
N HIS A 51 -65.21 -14.25 -21.36
CA HIS A 51 -64.62 -12.93 -21.13
C HIS A 51 -64.43 -12.65 -19.64
N SER A 52 -64.16 -13.67 -18.85
CA SER A 52 -63.80 -13.52 -17.43
C SER A 52 -62.68 -12.51 -17.20
N ASP A 53 -62.71 -11.87 -16.04
CA ASP A 53 -61.69 -10.94 -15.59
C ASP A 53 -60.37 -11.67 -15.37
N LEU A 54 -59.29 -11.17 -15.98
CA LEU A 54 -57.95 -11.75 -15.94
C LEU A 54 -56.90 -10.65 -15.74
N TYR A 55 -55.78 -10.98 -15.13
CA TYR A 55 -54.62 -10.11 -15.05
C TYR A 55 -53.34 -10.86 -15.46
N VAL A 56 -52.31 -10.12 -15.86
CA VAL A 56 -51.05 -10.69 -16.35
C VAL A 56 -49.91 -10.24 -15.46
N THR A 57 -49.02 -11.17 -15.12
CA THR A 57 -47.74 -10.87 -14.45
C THR A 57 -46.59 -11.17 -15.41
N VAL A 58 -45.59 -10.28 -15.44
CA VAL A 58 -44.35 -10.46 -16.19
C VAL A 58 -43.17 -10.41 -15.23
N GLN A 59 -42.24 -11.36 -15.39
CA GLN A 59 -41.01 -11.40 -14.62
C GLN A 59 -39.82 -11.72 -15.53
N LEU A 60 -38.69 -11.06 -15.29
CA LEU A 60 -37.46 -11.35 -16.01
C LEU A 60 -36.70 -12.50 -15.35
N TRP A 61 -36.27 -13.45 -16.16
CA TRP A 61 -35.45 -14.60 -15.76
C TRP A 61 -34.18 -14.67 -16.60
N ALA A 62 -33.09 -15.11 -16.01
CA ALA A 62 -31.85 -15.45 -16.71
C ALA A 62 -31.15 -16.60 -15.98
N ASP A 63 -30.50 -17.50 -16.73
CA ASP A 63 -29.82 -18.69 -16.21
C ASP A 63 -30.70 -19.49 -15.23
N SER A 64 -31.99 -19.62 -15.58
CA SER A 64 -33.02 -20.29 -14.78
C SER A 64 -33.25 -19.69 -13.37
N LYS A 65 -32.91 -18.41 -13.16
CA LYS A 65 -33.20 -17.65 -11.93
C LYS A 65 -33.97 -16.36 -12.23
N PRO A 66 -34.92 -15.96 -11.37
CA PRO A 66 -35.59 -14.68 -11.51
C PRO A 66 -34.63 -13.52 -11.21
N LEU A 67 -34.50 -12.57 -12.14
CA LEU A 67 -33.68 -11.36 -11.98
C LEU A 67 -34.45 -10.19 -11.35
N THR A 68 -35.77 -10.14 -11.57
CA THR A 68 -36.63 -9.07 -11.07
C THR A 68 -37.78 -9.61 -10.22
N VAL A 69 -38.42 -8.73 -9.46
CA VAL A 69 -39.77 -8.97 -8.92
C VAL A 69 -40.80 -9.01 -10.07
N PRO A 70 -41.89 -9.80 -9.95
CA PRO A 70 -42.95 -9.82 -10.95
C PRO A 70 -43.72 -8.50 -10.97
N VAL A 71 -43.96 -7.96 -12.16
CA VAL A 71 -44.76 -6.76 -12.40
C VAL A 71 -46.10 -7.17 -12.99
N GLN A 72 -47.21 -6.57 -12.54
CA GLN A 72 -48.56 -6.98 -12.93
C GLN A 72 -49.31 -5.88 -13.67
N THR A 73 -50.21 -6.27 -14.57
CA THR A 73 -51.20 -5.38 -15.19
C THR A 73 -52.28 -4.99 -14.19
N ALA A 74 -52.97 -3.88 -14.45
CA ALA A 74 -54.21 -3.56 -13.76
C ALA A 74 -55.26 -4.66 -13.95
N TYR A 75 -56.06 -4.91 -12.90
CA TYR A 75 -57.20 -5.81 -12.99
C TYR A 75 -58.28 -5.20 -13.89
N LYS A 76 -58.72 -5.93 -14.92
CA LYS A 76 -59.66 -5.42 -15.92
C LYS A 76 -60.78 -6.43 -16.19
N SER A 77 -62.02 -5.93 -16.19
CA SER A 77 -63.17 -6.71 -16.61
C SER A 77 -63.41 -6.59 -18.10
N PHE A 78 -63.61 -7.73 -18.77
CA PHE A 78 -63.76 -7.78 -20.23
C PHE A 78 -65.23 -7.99 -20.61
N LYS A 79 -65.75 -7.12 -21.50
CA LYS A 79 -67.14 -7.23 -21.99
C LYS A 79 -67.24 -8.08 -23.26
N ASN A 80 -66.45 -7.72 -24.28
CA ASN A 80 -66.51 -8.34 -25.61
C ASN A 80 -65.15 -8.91 -26.07
N GLU A 81 -64.03 -8.32 -25.63
CA GLU A 81 -62.69 -8.71 -26.06
C GLU A 81 -61.68 -8.57 -24.92
N ARG A 82 -60.71 -9.49 -24.84
CA ARG A 82 -59.65 -9.49 -23.83
C ARG A 82 -58.46 -8.61 -24.25
N LYS A 83 -58.61 -7.28 -24.12
CA LYS A 83 -57.60 -6.26 -24.48
C LYS A 83 -57.11 -5.49 -23.26
N TRP A 84 -55.82 -5.61 -22.92
CA TRP A 84 -55.16 -4.80 -21.87
C TRP A 84 -54.66 -3.48 -22.43
N ASN A 85 -53.80 -3.53 -23.46
CA ASN A 85 -53.08 -2.41 -24.06
C ASN A 85 -52.22 -1.62 -23.06
N GLU A 86 -51.60 -2.31 -22.10
CA GLU A 86 -50.86 -1.72 -20.98
C GLU A 86 -49.36 -1.98 -21.12
N TRP A 87 -48.55 -0.94 -20.92
CA TRP A 87 -47.09 -1.04 -20.85
C TRP A 87 -46.67 -1.34 -19.41
N LEU A 88 -45.85 -2.38 -19.24
CA LEU A 88 -45.23 -2.75 -17.98
C LEU A 88 -43.73 -2.46 -18.06
N THR A 89 -43.22 -1.79 -17.03
CA THR A 89 -41.80 -1.46 -16.86
C THR A 89 -41.21 -2.34 -15.79
N LEU A 90 -40.19 -3.13 -16.13
CA LEU A 90 -39.47 -3.97 -15.18
C LEU A 90 -38.36 -3.15 -14.50
N PRO A 91 -38.04 -3.42 -13.22
CA PRO A 91 -37.04 -2.65 -12.44
C PRO A 91 -35.60 -3.07 -12.78
N ILE A 92 -35.26 -3.10 -14.07
CA ILE A 92 -33.91 -3.43 -14.58
C ILE A 92 -33.71 -2.77 -15.95
N ASN A 93 -32.48 -2.29 -16.20
CA ASN A 93 -32.13 -1.61 -17.45
C ASN A 93 -31.66 -2.61 -18.52
N CYS A 94 -31.90 -2.28 -19.79
CA CYS A 94 -31.43 -3.07 -20.94
C CYS A 94 -29.90 -3.19 -21.01
N SER A 95 -29.16 -2.30 -20.33
CA SER A 95 -27.69 -2.33 -20.24
C SER A 95 -27.14 -3.43 -19.34
N THR A 96 -27.93 -3.95 -18.40
CA THR A 96 -27.45 -4.92 -17.38
C THR A 96 -28.02 -6.33 -17.55
N ILE A 97 -28.87 -6.55 -18.56
CA ILE A 97 -29.48 -7.86 -18.79
C ILE A 97 -28.50 -8.82 -19.50
N PRO A 98 -28.34 -10.07 -19.03
CA PRO A 98 -27.50 -11.07 -19.69
C PRO A 98 -28.15 -11.61 -20.97
N LEU A 99 -27.36 -12.22 -21.86
CA LEU A 99 -27.82 -12.80 -23.12
C LEU A 99 -28.91 -13.88 -22.93
N SER A 100 -28.88 -14.62 -21.83
CA SER A 100 -29.85 -15.67 -21.48
C SER A 100 -31.19 -15.13 -20.99
N SER A 101 -31.42 -13.82 -21.03
CA SER A 101 -32.63 -13.19 -20.50
C SER A 101 -33.92 -13.59 -21.23
N GLN A 102 -34.93 -13.98 -20.46
CA GLN A 102 -36.26 -14.38 -20.93
C GLN A 102 -37.34 -13.76 -20.06
N LEU A 103 -38.45 -13.38 -20.68
CA LEU A 103 -39.66 -12.88 -20.02
C LEU A 103 -40.60 -14.04 -19.76
N ALA A 104 -40.83 -14.36 -18.48
CA ALA A 104 -41.86 -15.27 -18.03
C ALA A 104 -43.17 -14.49 -17.84
N ILE A 105 -44.18 -14.81 -18.65
CA ILE A 105 -45.47 -14.11 -18.70
C ILE A 105 -46.57 -15.09 -18.29
N THR A 106 -47.23 -14.83 -17.16
CA THR A 106 -48.34 -15.66 -16.66
C THR A 106 -49.63 -14.87 -16.64
N VAL A 107 -50.67 -15.43 -17.25
CA VAL A 107 -52.05 -14.94 -17.19
C VAL A 107 -52.75 -15.66 -16.05
N TRP A 108 -53.34 -14.89 -15.14
CA TRP A 108 -54.00 -15.38 -13.93
C TRP A 108 -55.51 -15.18 -14.00
N ASP A 109 -56.22 -16.20 -13.54
CA ASP A 109 -57.64 -16.16 -13.19
C ASP A 109 -57.77 -16.14 -11.66
N LEU A 110 -58.95 -15.79 -11.14
CA LEU A 110 -59.21 -15.74 -9.71
C LEU A 110 -60.16 -16.87 -9.29
N SER A 111 -59.82 -17.53 -8.19
CA SER A 111 -60.69 -18.48 -7.50
C SER A 111 -60.65 -18.27 -5.99
N PRO A 112 -61.81 -18.02 -5.34
CA PRO A 112 -61.90 -17.92 -3.88
C PRO A 112 -61.37 -19.15 -3.14
N THR A 113 -61.45 -20.33 -3.76
CA THR A 113 -61.12 -21.60 -3.09
C THR A 113 -59.66 -22.04 -3.25
N GLY A 114 -58.86 -21.38 -4.11
CA GLY A 114 -57.46 -21.74 -4.37
C GLY A 114 -57.29 -23.17 -4.89
N GLY A 115 -57.22 -23.35 -6.22
CA GLY A 115 -57.11 -24.67 -6.86
C GLY A 115 -55.70 -25.26 -6.89
N ASP A 116 -55.55 -26.40 -7.56
CA ASP A 116 -54.24 -27.03 -7.77
C ASP A 116 -53.34 -26.13 -8.65
N GLY A 117 -52.11 -25.88 -8.20
CA GLY A 117 -51.19 -24.92 -8.82
C GLY A 117 -51.51 -23.43 -8.58
N ALA A 118 -52.42 -23.09 -7.67
CA ALA A 118 -52.78 -21.71 -7.35
C ALA A 118 -51.79 -21.03 -6.38
N GLN A 119 -51.55 -19.74 -6.60
CA GLN A 119 -50.84 -18.87 -5.65
C GLN A 119 -51.88 -18.05 -4.88
N GLY A 120 -52.29 -18.54 -3.71
CA GLY A 120 -53.39 -17.95 -2.94
C GLY A 120 -54.72 -18.07 -3.71
N HIS A 121 -55.32 -16.93 -4.06
CA HIS A 121 -56.55 -16.91 -4.87
C HIS A 121 -56.30 -16.87 -6.38
N ALA A 122 -55.04 -16.75 -6.81
CA ALA A 122 -54.68 -16.67 -8.22
C ALA A 122 -54.44 -18.07 -8.80
N VAL A 123 -55.21 -18.45 -9.82
CA VAL A 123 -55.10 -19.72 -10.53
C VAL A 123 -54.51 -19.45 -11.92
N PRO A 124 -53.48 -20.19 -12.38
CA PRO A 124 -52.88 -19.92 -13.68
C PRO A 124 -53.88 -20.24 -14.81
N PHE A 125 -54.30 -19.20 -15.53
CA PHE A 125 -55.05 -19.36 -16.77
C PHE A 125 -54.12 -19.93 -17.86
N GLY A 126 -52.89 -19.43 -17.92
CA GLY A 126 -51.83 -20.01 -18.73
C GLY A 126 -50.55 -19.19 -18.72
N GLY A 127 -49.47 -19.77 -19.22
CA GLY A 127 -48.13 -19.23 -19.12
C GLY A 127 -47.38 -19.30 -20.45
N THR A 128 -46.48 -18.35 -20.68
CA THR A 128 -45.62 -18.30 -21.85
C THR A 128 -44.28 -17.64 -21.51
N THR A 129 -43.19 -18.17 -22.07
CA THR A 129 -41.81 -17.71 -21.84
C THR A 129 -41.22 -17.23 -23.16
N LEU A 130 -40.89 -15.93 -23.24
CA LEU A 130 -40.39 -15.26 -24.43
C LEU A 130 -38.93 -14.83 -24.23
N ARG A 131 -38.01 -15.29 -25.08
CA ARG A 131 -36.60 -14.83 -25.05
C ARG A 131 -36.51 -13.37 -25.46
N LEU A 132 -35.72 -12.57 -24.75
CA LEU A 132 -35.48 -11.16 -25.11
C LEU A 132 -34.56 -11.03 -26.32
N PHE A 133 -33.54 -11.87 -26.43
CA PHE A 133 -32.62 -11.90 -27.56
C PHE A 133 -33.03 -13.00 -28.56
N ASP A 134 -32.87 -12.72 -29.85
CA ASP A 134 -33.10 -13.70 -30.91
C ASP A 134 -31.84 -14.57 -31.19
N LYS A 135 -31.86 -15.35 -32.27
CA LYS A 135 -30.74 -16.24 -32.64
C LYS A 135 -29.51 -15.49 -33.13
N ASP A 136 -29.67 -14.24 -33.54
CA ASP A 136 -28.59 -13.37 -34.03
C ASP A 136 -28.09 -12.43 -32.91
N ASN A 137 -28.43 -12.74 -31.64
CA ASN A 137 -28.14 -11.95 -30.44
C ASN A 137 -28.68 -10.51 -30.50
N GLN A 138 -29.75 -10.28 -31.28
CA GLN A 138 -30.42 -8.99 -31.35
C GLN A 138 -31.58 -8.93 -30.36
N LEU A 139 -31.74 -7.80 -29.70
CA LEU A 139 -32.87 -7.55 -28.82
C LEU A 139 -34.16 -7.53 -29.66
N GLN A 140 -35.09 -8.41 -29.34
CA GLN A 140 -36.35 -8.52 -30.05
C GLN A 140 -37.16 -7.22 -29.92
N LYS A 141 -37.75 -6.78 -31.03
CA LYS A 141 -38.54 -5.55 -31.11
C LYS A 141 -39.91 -5.75 -31.75
N GLY A 142 -40.83 -4.83 -31.48
CA GLY A 142 -42.17 -4.81 -32.07
C GLY A 142 -43.08 -5.92 -31.57
N ARG A 143 -44.14 -6.22 -32.34
CA ARG A 143 -45.18 -7.18 -31.97
C ARG A 143 -44.69 -8.63 -32.01
N GLN A 144 -45.04 -9.40 -31.00
CA GLN A 144 -44.72 -10.81 -30.81
C GLN A 144 -45.99 -11.60 -30.48
N LYS A 145 -46.08 -12.78 -31.08
CA LYS A 145 -47.19 -13.73 -30.96
C LYS A 145 -46.75 -14.88 -30.08
N CYS A 146 -47.23 -14.92 -28.84
CA CYS A 146 -46.81 -15.91 -27.84
C CYS A 146 -47.89 -16.97 -27.65
N HIS A 147 -47.54 -18.24 -27.86
CA HIS A 147 -48.43 -19.35 -27.54
C HIS A 147 -48.60 -19.46 -26.02
N LEU A 148 -49.86 -19.55 -25.57
CA LEU A 148 -50.19 -19.64 -24.15
C LEU A 148 -50.47 -21.09 -23.73
N HIS A 149 -49.63 -21.63 -22.85
CA HIS A 149 -49.78 -22.98 -22.32
C HIS A 149 -50.83 -22.98 -21.21
N ARG A 150 -51.96 -23.65 -21.47
CA ARG A 150 -53.13 -23.62 -20.57
C ARG A 150 -52.84 -24.29 -19.23
N ARG A 151 -53.40 -23.71 -18.16
CA ARG A 151 -53.34 -24.22 -16.78
C ARG A 151 -51.93 -24.40 -16.21
N LYS A 152 -50.92 -23.75 -16.80
CA LYS A 152 -49.54 -23.76 -16.32
C LYS A 152 -49.06 -22.32 -16.16
N ALA A 153 -48.36 -22.02 -15.07
CA ALA A 153 -47.64 -20.75 -14.94
C ALA A 153 -46.38 -20.76 -15.82
N ALA A 154 -45.90 -19.60 -16.25
CA ALA A 154 -44.63 -19.50 -16.96
C ALA A 154 -43.47 -19.86 -16.01
N ASP A 155 -42.56 -20.70 -16.47
CA ASP A 155 -41.47 -21.25 -15.67
C ASP A 155 -40.16 -20.46 -15.81
N GLY A 156 -39.95 -19.73 -16.91
CA GLY A 156 -38.77 -18.87 -17.08
C GLY A 156 -37.42 -19.62 -17.19
N LEU A 157 -37.46 -20.95 -17.32
CA LEU A 157 -36.28 -21.82 -17.38
C LEU A 157 -35.65 -21.82 -18.78
N ASP A 158 -34.35 -22.15 -18.87
CA ASP A 158 -33.66 -22.22 -20.16
C ASP A 158 -34.22 -23.30 -21.10
N SER A 159 -34.63 -24.43 -20.51
CA SER A 159 -35.44 -25.47 -21.14
C SER A 159 -36.91 -25.35 -20.71
N SER A 160 -37.49 -24.18 -21.00
CA SER A 160 -38.87 -23.86 -20.64
C SER A 160 -39.87 -24.90 -21.13
N SER A 161 -40.74 -25.34 -20.24
CA SER A 161 -41.94 -26.14 -20.50
C SER A 161 -43.09 -25.29 -21.07
N THR A 162 -42.93 -23.97 -21.08
CA THR A 162 -43.91 -22.98 -21.57
C THR A 162 -43.35 -22.06 -22.67
N PRO A 163 -42.71 -22.57 -23.74
CA PRO A 163 -42.08 -21.70 -24.74
C PRO A 163 -43.11 -20.89 -25.54
N ALA A 164 -42.79 -19.62 -25.83
CA ALA A 164 -43.66 -18.72 -26.61
C ALA A 164 -43.83 -19.14 -28.08
N VAL A 165 -42.84 -19.83 -28.66
CA VAL A 165 -42.87 -20.34 -30.03
C VAL A 165 -42.82 -21.87 -30.01
N ILE A 166 -43.84 -22.53 -30.54
CA ILE A 166 -43.88 -23.99 -30.67
C ILE A 166 -43.30 -24.38 -32.05
N PRO A 167 -42.31 -25.29 -32.13
CA PRO A 167 -41.84 -25.82 -33.41
C PRO A 167 -42.94 -26.63 -34.12
N ASN A 168 -43.16 -26.40 -35.42
CA ASN A 168 -44.10 -27.19 -36.21
C ASN A 168 -43.63 -28.66 -36.30
N VAL A 169 -44.27 -29.55 -35.53
CA VAL A 169 -44.07 -31.00 -35.65
C VAL A 169 -44.84 -31.48 -36.88
N ARG A 170 -44.12 -31.86 -37.94
CA ARG A 170 -44.70 -32.53 -39.12
C ARG A 170 -45.28 -33.88 -38.69
N HIS A 171 -46.59 -33.98 -38.53
CA HIS A 171 -47.26 -35.25 -38.28
C HIS A 171 -47.32 -36.09 -39.57
N ALA A 172 -46.48 -37.12 -39.64
CA ALA A 172 -46.65 -38.23 -40.57
C ALA A 172 -47.79 -39.14 -40.07
N GLY A 173 -48.94 -39.11 -40.75
CA GLY A 173 -50.07 -40.00 -40.44
C GLY A 173 -51.26 -39.75 -41.35
N SER A 174 -51.63 -40.75 -42.14
CA SER A 174 -52.59 -40.72 -43.24
C SER A 174 -54.06 -40.54 -42.84
N GLN A 175 -54.84 -39.98 -43.78
CA GLN A 175 -56.31 -39.95 -43.93
C GLN A 175 -57.06 -38.69 -43.47
N SER A 176 -56.87 -37.58 -44.20
CA SER A 176 -57.91 -36.59 -44.60
C SER A 176 -57.24 -35.46 -45.40
N LYS A 177 -56.72 -35.78 -46.59
CA LYS A 177 -55.73 -34.95 -47.29
C LYS A 177 -56.27 -33.70 -47.99
N GLU A 178 -57.55 -33.61 -48.35
CA GLU A 178 -58.02 -32.45 -49.15
C GLU A 178 -58.56 -31.29 -48.30
N GLU A 179 -59.15 -31.54 -47.12
CA GLU A 179 -59.64 -30.47 -46.24
C GLU A 179 -58.56 -29.94 -45.27
N ALA A 180 -57.60 -30.79 -44.87
CA ALA A 180 -56.48 -30.36 -44.02
C ALA A 180 -55.44 -29.53 -44.78
N GLU A 181 -55.18 -29.82 -46.07
CA GLU A 181 -54.22 -29.08 -46.89
C GLU A 181 -54.67 -27.65 -47.22
N MET A 182 -55.98 -27.36 -47.30
CA MET A 182 -56.47 -25.99 -47.50
C MET A 182 -56.39 -25.14 -46.22
N LEU A 183 -56.67 -25.73 -45.05
CA LEU A 183 -56.56 -25.05 -43.75
C LEU A 183 -55.10 -24.77 -43.36
N ASP A 184 -54.17 -25.67 -43.68
CA ASP A 184 -52.73 -25.43 -43.46
C ASP A 184 -52.21 -24.32 -44.39
N LYS A 185 -52.63 -24.28 -45.66
CA LYS A 185 -52.22 -23.24 -46.62
C LYS A 185 -52.78 -21.85 -46.28
N GLU A 186 -54.04 -21.75 -45.84
CA GLU A 186 -54.61 -20.47 -45.41
C GLU A 186 -53.96 -19.96 -44.11
N GLY A 187 -53.65 -20.85 -43.17
CA GLY A 187 -52.91 -20.51 -41.94
C GLY A 187 -51.48 -20.07 -42.21
N GLU A 188 -50.76 -20.79 -43.08
CA GLU A 188 -49.40 -20.44 -43.50
C GLU A 188 -49.35 -19.09 -44.25
N GLU A 189 -50.34 -18.80 -45.11
CA GLU A 189 -50.42 -17.53 -45.82
C GLU A 189 -50.79 -16.37 -44.88
N LEU A 190 -51.63 -16.60 -43.86
CA LEU A 190 -51.90 -15.60 -42.81
C LEU A 190 -50.66 -15.32 -41.96
N ASP A 191 -49.89 -16.34 -41.55
CA ASP A 191 -48.62 -16.17 -40.84
C ASP A 191 -47.57 -15.48 -41.72
N ARG A 192 -47.56 -15.73 -43.03
CA ARG A 192 -46.71 -15.02 -44.00
C ARG A 192 -47.11 -13.55 -44.13
N LEU A 193 -48.40 -13.25 -44.22
CA LEU A 193 -48.91 -11.89 -44.27
C LEU A 193 -48.56 -11.16 -42.96
N GLU A 194 -48.73 -11.78 -41.81
CA GLU A 194 -48.37 -11.21 -40.50
C GLU A 194 -46.87 -10.88 -40.40
N LYS A 195 -45.99 -11.74 -40.93
CA LYS A 195 -44.55 -11.43 -41.06
C LYS A 195 -44.30 -10.22 -41.97
N LEU A 196 -45.03 -10.08 -43.07
CA LEU A 196 -44.93 -8.93 -43.96
C LEU A 196 -45.49 -7.65 -43.32
N PHE A 197 -46.55 -7.74 -42.53
CA PHE A 197 -47.04 -6.64 -41.69
C PHE A 197 -45.98 -6.19 -40.69
N LYS A 198 -45.33 -7.15 -40.02
CA LYS A 198 -44.22 -6.83 -39.12
C LYS A 198 -43.11 -6.08 -39.86
N LYS A 199 -42.75 -6.50 -41.08
CA LYS A 199 -41.76 -5.79 -41.92
C LYS A 199 -42.22 -4.39 -42.35
N HIS A 200 -43.48 -4.22 -42.71
CA HIS A 200 -44.07 -2.92 -43.03
C HIS A 200 -44.10 -1.98 -41.81
N GLU A 201 -44.52 -2.47 -40.66
CA GLU A 201 -44.51 -1.74 -39.39
C GLU A 201 -43.09 -1.38 -38.92
N MET A 202 -42.08 -2.18 -39.27
CA MET A 202 -40.66 -1.93 -39.01
C MET A 202 -40.02 -0.97 -40.03
N GLY A 203 -40.76 -0.51 -41.04
CA GLY A 203 -40.26 0.41 -42.07
C GLY A 203 -39.36 -0.24 -43.12
N GLU A 204 -39.26 -1.58 -43.15
CA GLU A 204 -38.51 -2.31 -44.20
C GLU A 204 -39.25 -2.29 -45.55
N ILE A 205 -40.56 -2.02 -45.54
CA ILE A 205 -41.39 -1.87 -46.74
C ILE A 205 -41.83 -0.40 -46.80
N ALA A 206 -41.60 0.24 -47.95
CA ALA A 206 -42.00 1.63 -48.16
C ALA A 206 -43.51 1.82 -48.00
N ARG A 207 -43.91 2.79 -47.17
CA ARG A 207 -45.32 3.10 -46.89
C ARG A 207 -45.96 3.82 -48.07
N ILE A 208 -47.03 3.27 -48.62
CA ILE A 208 -47.82 3.86 -49.70
C ILE A 208 -49.27 3.89 -49.24
N GLU A 209 -49.73 5.02 -48.70
CA GLU A 209 -50.96 5.07 -47.89
C GLU A 209 -52.21 4.50 -48.57
N TRP A 210 -52.42 4.77 -49.85
CA TRP A 210 -53.60 4.28 -50.57
C TRP A 210 -53.54 2.76 -50.82
N LEU A 211 -52.34 2.23 -51.10
CA LEU A 211 -52.12 0.81 -51.37
C LEU A 211 -52.17 0.02 -50.06
N ASP A 212 -51.55 0.56 -49.01
CA ASP A 212 -51.55 -0.02 -47.67
C ASP A 212 -52.99 -0.12 -47.13
N GLN A 213 -53.82 0.91 -47.28
CA GLN A 213 -55.24 0.85 -46.89
C GLN A 213 -56.02 -0.23 -47.65
N LEU A 214 -55.74 -0.44 -48.94
CA LEU A 214 -56.34 -1.51 -49.75
C LEU A 214 -55.88 -2.90 -49.29
N VAL A 215 -54.59 -3.07 -49.01
CA VAL A 215 -54.00 -4.31 -48.49
C VAL A 215 -54.56 -4.61 -47.10
N PHE A 216 -54.64 -3.62 -46.21
CA PHE A 216 -55.18 -3.76 -44.86
C PHE A 216 -56.65 -4.19 -44.87
N ARG A 217 -57.50 -3.55 -45.69
CA ARG A 217 -58.90 -4.00 -45.87
C ARG A 217 -59.00 -5.38 -46.51
N GLY A 218 -58.11 -5.70 -47.45
CA GLY A 218 -58.05 -7.01 -48.09
C GLY A 218 -57.70 -8.13 -47.10
N VAL A 219 -56.73 -7.87 -46.22
CA VAL A 219 -56.29 -8.80 -45.18
C VAL A 219 -57.36 -8.95 -44.10
N GLU A 220 -57.97 -7.85 -43.64
CA GLU A 220 -59.08 -7.86 -42.68
C GLU A 220 -60.26 -8.69 -43.21
N LYS A 221 -60.61 -8.52 -44.48
CA LYS A 221 -61.67 -9.31 -45.14
C LYS A 221 -61.31 -10.80 -45.21
N ARG A 222 -60.04 -11.16 -45.46
CA ARG A 222 -59.57 -12.55 -45.44
C ARG A 222 -59.55 -13.14 -44.03
N GLY A 223 -59.15 -12.38 -43.02
CA GLY A 223 -59.21 -12.81 -41.61
C GLY A 223 -60.64 -13.07 -41.13
N LEU A 224 -61.59 -12.23 -41.54
CA LEU A 224 -63.04 -12.44 -41.30
C LEU A 224 -63.58 -13.68 -42.04
N GLN A 225 -63.10 -13.96 -43.25
CA GLN A 225 -63.46 -15.17 -43.98
C GLN A 225 -62.87 -16.44 -43.35
N ALA A 226 -61.60 -16.42 -42.94
CA ALA A 226 -60.94 -17.55 -42.29
C ALA A 226 -61.61 -17.90 -40.94
N SER A 227 -61.95 -16.91 -40.12
CA SER A 227 -62.69 -17.10 -38.86
C SER A 227 -64.11 -17.63 -39.08
N SER A 228 -64.85 -17.12 -40.08
CA SER A 228 -66.18 -17.62 -40.45
C SER A 228 -66.17 -19.09 -40.93
N THR A 229 -65.15 -19.47 -41.71
CA THR A 229 -64.98 -20.83 -42.21
C THR A 229 -64.59 -21.79 -41.08
N SER A 230 -63.72 -21.35 -40.17
CA SER A 230 -63.34 -22.12 -38.98
C SER A 230 -64.53 -22.37 -38.04
N LEU A 231 -65.37 -21.34 -37.79
CA LEU A 231 -66.61 -21.47 -37.00
C LEU A 231 -67.61 -22.46 -37.61
N LYS A 232 -67.80 -22.45 -38.94
CA LYS A 232 -68.67 -23.41 -39.65
C LYS A 232 -68.13 -24.85 -39.55
N ASN A 233 -66.82 -25.04 -39.58
CA ASN A 233 -66.18 -26.35 -39.43
C ASN A 233 -66.27 -26.88 -37.98
N ILE A 234 -66.13 -26.01 -36.98
CA ILE A 234 -66.34 -26.34 -35.56
C ILE A 234 -67.80 -26.73 -35.29
N GLN A 235 -68.77 -26.00 -35.87
CA GLN A 235 -70.18 -26.35 -35.80
C GLN A 235 -70.46 -27.72 -36.45
N ARG A 236 -69.91 -28.00 -37.64
CA ARG A 236 -70.03 -29.31 -38.30
C ARG A 236 -69.46 -30.46 -37.45
N ARG A 237 -68.30 -30.26 -36.82
CA ARG A 237 -67.69 -31.26 -35.90
C ARG A 237 -68.53 -31.47 -34.63
N ARG A 238 -69.11 -30.42 -34.04
CA ARG A 238 -70.02 -30.51 -32.88
C ARG A 238 -71.28 -31.35 -33.17
N THR A 239 -71.85 -31.25 -34.37
CA THR A 239 -72.97 -32.11 -34.81
C THR A 239 -72.56 -33.58 -34.95
N ARG A 240 -71.31 -33.87 -35.32
CA ARG A 240 -70.77 -35.23 -35.48
C ARG A 240 -70.46 -35.93 -34.15
N GLN A 241 -70.10 -35.17 -33.10
CA GLN A 241 -69.89 -35.72 -31.75
C GLN A 241 -71.19 -35.93 -30.96
N LYS A 242 -72.26 -35.17 -31.27
CA LYS A 242 -73.59 -35.38 -30.68
C LYS A 242 -74.30 -36.65 -31.16
N SER A 243 -73.90 -37.24 -32.29
CA SER A 243 -74.53 -38.45 -32.85
C SER A 243 -73.95 -39.78 -32.31
N VAL A 244 -73.01 -39.74 -31.37
CA VAL A 244 -72.34 -40.95 -30.81
C VAL A 244 -72.86 -41.31 -29.41
N ILE A 245 -73.71 -40.48 -28.79
CA ILE A 245 -74.32 -40.75 -27.48
C ILE A 245 -75.83 -40.93 -27.66
N LEU A 246 -76.26 -42.02 -28.31
CA LEU A 246 -77.65 -42.49 -28.31
C LEU A 246 -77.72 -43.93 -28.85
N THR A 247 -77.28 -44.91 -28.06
CA THR A 247 -77.80 -46.29 -28.12
C THR A 247 -77.83 -46.87 -26.70
N LEU A 248 -79.04 -47.09 -26.19
CA LEU A 248 -79.35 -48.01 -25.09
C LEU A 248 -79.10 -49.44 -25.58
N ASP A 249 -78.29 -50.21 -24.85
CA ASP A 249 -78.62 -51.57 -24.35
C ASP A 249 -77.36 -52.21 -23.75
N GLY A 250 -77.55 -52.95 -22.66
CA GLY A 250 -76.50 -53.42 -21.77
C GLY A 250 -75.94 -54.81 -22.10
N ALA A 251 -75.12 -55.27 -21.14
CA ALA A 251 -74.51 -56.59 -20.94
C ALA A 251 -73.02 -56.70 -21.33
N GLU A 252 -72.20 -56.84 -20.27
CA GLU A 252 -71.16 -57.87 -20.02
C GLU A 252 -70.03 -58.07 -21.05
N GLU A 253 -68.79 -58.44 -20.73
CA GLU A 253 -68.00 -58.58 -19.51
C GLU A 253 -66.53 -58.75 -19.97
N LYS A 254 -65.62 -58.14 -19.21
CA LYS A 254 -64.33 -58.66 -18.69
C LYS A 254 -63.16 -59.21 -19.54
N ASN A 255 -62.00 -58.89 -18.92
CA ASN A 255 -60.66 -59.53 -18.88
C ASN A 255 -59.61 -58.97 -19.86
N ASN A 256 -58.37 -58.67 -19.46
CA ASN A 256 -57.69 -58.67 -18.16
C ASN A 256 -56.34 -57.93 -18.30
N ASP A 257 -55.87 -57.38 -17.17
CA ASP A 257 -54.46 -57.17 -16.74
C ASP A 257 -53.44 -56.49 -17.67
N ALA A 258 -53.07 -55.25 -17.30
CA ALA A 258 -51.68 -54.85 -17.03
C ALA A 258 -51.70 -53.45 -16.38
N GLY A 259 -51.08 -53.32 -15.21
CA GLY A 259 -50.97 -52.03 -14.51
C GLY A 259 -50.06 -51.05 -15.25
N HIS A 260 -50.45 -49.78 -15.28
CA HIS A 260 -49.56 -48.62 -15.13
C HIS A 260 -50.36 -47.32 -15.18
N ASN A 261 -50.03 -46.42 -14.25
CA ASN A 261 -50.13 -44.97 -14.34
C ASN A 261 -51.53 -44.41 -14.68
N LEU A 262 -52.21 -43.94 -13.63
CA LEU A 262 -53.10 -42.78 -13.71
C LEU A 262 -52.27 -41.61 -14.26
N SER A 263 -52.22 -41.53 -15.59
CA SER A 263 -51.66 -40.43 -16.34
C SER A 263 -52.72 -39.35 -16.42
N GLU A 264 -52.41 -38.25 -15.77
CA GLU A 264 -53.11 -36.98 -15.83
C GLU A 264 -53.38 -36.58 -17.28
N ASP A 265 -54.66 -36.29 -17.55
CA ASP A 265 -55.13 -35.25 -18.47
C ASP A 265 -54.29 -34.98 -19.71
N HIS A 266 -54.52 -35.77 -20.78
CA HIS A 266 -54.37 -35.22 -22.13
C HIS A 266 -55.37 -34.06 -22.30
N PRO A 267 -54.93 -32.81 -22.53
CA PRO A 267 -55.86 -31.72 -22.77
C PRO A 267 -56.62 -31.97 -24.09
N PRO A 268 -57.91 -31.62 -24.17
CA PRO A 268 -58.65 -31.69 -25.43
C PRO A 268 -57.89 -30.86 -26.48
N LYS A 269 -57.56 -31.48 -27.62
CA LYS A 269 -56.66 -30.98 -28.68
C LYS A 269 -57.03 -29.63 -29.33
N ASP A 270 -58.06 -28.92 -28.86
CA ASP A 270 -58.71 -27.84 -29.63
C ASP A 270 -58.74 -26.45 -28.94
N GLU A 271 -58.16 -26.24 -27.76
CA GLU A 271 -58.06 -24.89 -27.14
C GLU A 271 -56.68 -24.25 -27.36
N ARG A 272 -56.52 -23.47 -28.44
CA ARG A 272 -55.29 -22.69 -28.70
C ARG A 272 -55.50 -21.23 -28.31
N PHE A 273 -54.74 -20.76 -27.32
CA PHE A 273 -54.69 -19.37 -26.92
C PHE A 273 -53.38 -18.71 -27.36
N THR A 274 -53.50 -17.48 -27.83
CA THR A 274 -52.39 -16.66 -28.31
C THR A 274 -52.40 -15.33 -27.59
N LEU A 275 -51.31 -15.03 -26.90
CA LEU A 275 -51.09 -13.74 -26.26
C LEU A 275 -50.25 -12.86 -27.19
N HIS A 276 -50.77 -11.70 -27.55
CA HIS A 276 -50.02 -10.70 -28.30
C HIS A 276 -49.34 -9.74 -27.33
N VAL A 277 -48.03 -9.59 -27.48
CA VAL A 277 -47.22 -8.63 -26.72
C VAL A 277 -46.44 -7.74 -27.68
N GLU A 278 -46.09 -6.54 -27.24
CA GLU A 278 -45.30 -5.59 -28.03
C GLU A 278 -44.07 -5.14 -27.23
N LEU A 279 -42.90 -5.30 -27.83
CA LEU A 279 -41.62 -4.84 -27.30
C LEU A 279 -41.26 -3.47 -27.90
N PRO A 280 -40.47 -2.63 -27.19
CA PRO A 280 -40.03 -1.33 -27.68
C PRO A 280 -39.38 -1.42 -29.06
N ARG A 281 -39.60 -0.38 -29.86
CA ARG A 281 -39.01 -0.25 -31.20
C ARG A 281 -37.75 0.60 -31.10
N PHE A 282 -36.71 0.17 -31.81
CA PHE A 282 -35.45 0.90 -31.93
C PHE A 282 -35.16 1.13 -33.41
N ASP A 283 -34.70 2.35 -33.72
CA ASP A 283 -34.35 2.78 -35.08
C ASP A 283 -33.19 1.95 -35.65
N PHE A 284 -32.27 1.52 -34.78
CA PHE A 284 -31.16 0.63 -35.11
C PHE A 284 -31.35 -0.75 -34.48
N PRO A 285 -30.82 -1.84 -35.08
CA PRO A 285 -30.72 -3.13 -34.40
C PRO A 285 -29.84 -3.01 -33.16
N VAL A 286 -30.31 -3.57 -32.05
CA VAL A 286 -29.60 -3.59 -30.76
C VAL A 286 -28.99 -4.96 -30.60
N VAL A 287 -27.67 -5.06 -30.56
CA VAL A 287 -26.92 -6.31 -30.41
C VAL A 287 -26.43 -6.43 -28.97
N PHE A 288 -26.49 -7.62 -28.40
CA PHE A 288 -25.92 -7.90 -27.09
C PHE A 288 -24.41 -7.60 -27.06
N ALA A 289 -23.97 -6.89 -26.03
CA ALA A 289 -22.57 -6.69 -25.66
C ALA A 289 -22.42 -7.00 -24.17
N ASP A 290 -21.37 -7.76 -23.82
CA ASP A 290 -20.99 -7.96 -22.43
C ASP A 290 -20.44 -6.65 -21.84
N HIS A 291 -20.71 -6.41 -20.56
CA HIS A 291 -20.18 -5.25 -19.85
C HIS A 291 -18.66 -5.41 -19.64
N GLU A 292 -17.87 -4.57 -20.30
CA GLU A 292 -16.43 -4.51 -20.11
C GLU A 292 -16.12 -3.69 -18.85
N TYR A 293 -15.60 -4.36 -17.82
CA TYR A 293 -15.13 -3.65 -16.64
C TYR A 293 -13.93 -2.77 -17.00
N PRO A 294 -13.92 -1.48 -16.62
CA PRO A 294 -12.76 -0.64 -16.89
C PRO A 294 -11.53 -1.28 -16.21
N PRO A 295 -10.37 -1.31 -16.90
CA PRO A 295 -9.15 -1.72 -16.24
C PRO A 295 -8.95 -0.81 -15.03
N PRO A 296 -8.64 -1.35 -13.84
CA PRO A 296 -8.29 -0.56 -12.68
C PRO A 296 -7.26 0.51 -13.10
N PRO A 297 -7.34 1.74 -12.55
CA PRO A 297 -6.34 2.75 -12.84
C PRO A 297 -4.97 2.13 -12.56
N ILE A 298 -4.14 2.06 -13.61
CA ILE A 298 -2.73 1.73 -13.45
C ILE A 298 -2.20 2.86 -12.58
N SER A 299 -2.05 2.60 -11.28
CA SER A 299 -1.26 3.46 -10.42
C SER A 299 0.07 3.60 -11.13
N SER A 300 0.35 4.79 -11.67
CA SER A 300 1.65 5.16 -12.20
C SER A 300 2.65 4.77 -11.13
N LEU A 301 3.39 3.68 -11.38
CA LEU A 301 4.33 3.01 -10.47
C LEU A 301 4.82 3.99 -9.40
N GLN A 302 4.09 4.05 -8.27
CA GLN A 302 4.64 4.64 -7.07
C GLN A 302 5.65 3.61 -6.60
N ASN A 303 6.92 4.04 -6.62
CA ASN A 303 8.09 3.30 -6.19
C ASN A 303 7.72 2.26 -5.12
N LEU A 304 7.86 1.00 -5.51
CA LEU A 304 7.83 -0.13 -4.60
C LEU A 304 8.71 0.21 -3.40
N SER A 305 8.14 0.12 -2.20
CA SER A 305 8.93 0.09 -0.97
C SER A 305 9.97 -1.03 -1.09
N SER A 306 11.19 -0.71 -0.69
CA SER A 306 12.41 -1.52 -0.83
C SER A 306 12.42 -2.87 -0.12
N SER A 307 11.30 -3.29 0.46
CA SER A 307 11.19 -4.51 1.26
C SER A 307 10.94 -5.80 0.45
N GLN A 308 10.85 -5.75 -0.89
CA GLN A 308 10.54 -6.93 -1.73
C GLN A 308 11.49 -7.16 -2.93
N SER A 309 12.77 -6.81 -2.84
CA SER A 309 13.74 -7.00 -3.95
C SER A 309 14.26 -8.44 -4.15
N ASN A 310 13.79 -9.44 -3.38
CA ASN A 310 14.30 -10.82 -3.47
C ASN A 310 13.54 -11.73 -4.45
N ILE A 311 12.63 -11.19 -5.28
CA ILE A 311 12.03 -11.98 -6.36
C ILE A 311 12.98 -11.95 -7.56
N ILE A 312 13.87 -12.94 -7.65
CA ILE A 312 14.60 -13.25 -8.89
C ILE A 312 13.54 -13.70 -9.90
N LEU A 313 13.05 -12.78 -10.73
CA LEU A 313 12.33 -13.13 -11.95
C LEU A 313 13.32 -13.87 -12.85
N LYS A 314 13.22 -15.20 -12.90
CA LYS A 314 13.91 -15.98 -13.94
C LYS A 314 13.51 -15.38 -15.30
N PRO A 315 14.45 -15.08 -16.20
CA PRO A 315 14.09 -14.67 -17.55
C PRO A 315 13.23 -15.80 -18.17
N PRO A 316 12.15 -15.47 -18.89
CA PRO A 316 11.29 -16.48 -19.47
C PRO A 316 12.09 -17.35 -20.45
N PRO A 317 11.82 -18.67 -20.54
CA PRO A 317 12.61 -19.59 -21.35
C PRO A 317 12.54 -19.18 -22.83
N GLN A 318 13.71 -19.08 -23.46
CA GLN A 318 13.79 -18.85 -24.91
C GLN A 318 13.39 -20.11 -25.68
N VAL A 319 12.36 -19.99 -26.51
CA VAL A 319 11.93 -21.04 -27.43
C VAL A 319 12.38 -20.64 -28.84
N GLN A 320 13.30 -21.39 -29.44
CA GLN A 320 13.70 -21.24 -30.85
C GLN A 320 12.87 -22.17 -31.74
N PHE A 321 12.26 -21.62 -32.80
CA PHE A 321 11.62 -22.41 -33.85
C PHE A 321 12.44 -22.35 -35.15
N GLY A 322 12.49 -23.48 -35.85
CA GLY A 322 13.35 -23.72 -37.02
C GLY A 322 12.97 -22.95 -38.30
N PRO A 323 13.82 -23.02 -39.33
CA PRO A 323 13.84 -22.04 -40.42
C PRO A 323 12.73 -22.28 -41.44
N GLY A 324 12.03 -21.20 -41.83
CA GLY A 324 11.02 -21.22 -42.91
C GLY A 324 9.74 -20.43 -42.66
N ILE A 325 9.59 -19.76 -41.52
CA ILE A 325 8.38 -18.97 -41.20
C ILE A 325 8.74 -17.49 -41.08
N ASN A 326 9.18 -16.85 -42.18
CA ASN A 326 9.18 -15.39 -42.33
C ASN A 326 9.23 -14.98 -43.82
N GLY A 327 8.28 -14.13 -44.24
CA GLY A 327 8.25 -13.42 -45.54
C GLY A 327 6.82 -13.28 -46.12
N PHE A 328 6.32 -12.13 -46.59
CA PHE A 328 6.93 -10.83 -46.91
C PHE A 328 5.88 -9.71 -47.09
N GLY A 329 6.31 -8.46 -46.84
CA GLY A 329 5.70 -7.18 -47.24
C GLY A 329 5.60 -6.15 -46.10
N ASP A 330 6.65 -5.76 -45.36
CA ASP A 330 7.78 -4.82 -45.61
C ASP A 330 7.42 -3.31 -45.59
N ASN A 331 7.83 -2.64 -44.48
CA ASN A 331 7.67 -1.22 -44.04
C ASN A 331 6.29 -0.83 -43.45
N ASP A 332 6.05 -0.65 -42.14
CA ASP A 332 6.89 -0.64 -40.93
C ASP A 332 7.13 -2.06 -40.37
N GLU A 333 8.32 -2.28 -39.78
CA GLU A 333 8.92 -3.59 -39.42
C GLU A 333 7.97 -4.60 -38.70
N HIS A 334 7.22 -5.33 -39.52
CA HIS A 334 6.69 -6.69 -39.38
C HIS A 334 5.73 -7.04 -38.23
N GLY A 335 4.47 -7.24 -38.62
CA GLY A 335 3.50 -8.02 -37.87
C GLY A 335 3.87 -9.51 -37.74
N PHE A 336 3.25 -10.11 -36.72
CA PHE A 336 3.16 -11.55 -36.41
C PHE A 336 4.38 -12.24 -35.80
N GLY A 337 5.04 -11.56 -34.85
CA GLY A 337 5.38 -12.26 -33.61
C GLY A 337 4.07 -12.75 -32.98
N GLY A 338 3.91 -14.06 -32.79
CA GLY A 338 2.70 -14.68 -32.24
C GLY A 338 2.14 -13.82 -31.12
N ARG A 339 0.91 -13.32 -31.32
CA ARG A 339 0.21 -12.34 -30.47
C ARG A 339 0.36 -12.76 -29.02
N LEU A 340 1.38 -12.23 -28.34
CA LEU A 340 1.52 -12.34 -26.90
C LEU A 340 0.30 -11.60 -26.37
N VAL A 341 -0.72 -12.37 -25.97
CA VAL A 341 -1.86 -11.84 -25.25
C VAL A 341 -1.28 -11.30 -23.95
N ARG A 342 -1.10 -9.97 -23.89
CA ARG A 342 -0.83 -9.29 -22.64
C ARG A 342 -2.13 -9.35 -21.85
N VAL A 343 -2.27 -10.41 -21.04
CA VAL A 343 -3.35 -10.54 -20.08
C VAL A 343 -3.06 -9.53 -18.98
N TYR A 344 -3.98 -8.59 -18.77
CA TYR A 344 -3.97 -7.73 -17.59
C TYR A 344 -4.22 -8.63 -16.38
N ASP A 345 -3.23 -8.74 -15.50
CA ASP A 345 -3.41 -9.40 -14.21
C ASP A 345 -3.85 -8.32 -13.20
N PRO A 346 -5.12 -8.31 -12.76
CA PRO A 346 -5.60 -7.38 -11.74
C PRO A 346 -4.89 -7.52 -10.39
N GLU A 347 -4.11 -8.59 -10.19
CA GLU A 347 -3.29 -8.82 -8.99
C GLU A 347 -1.86 -8.28 -9.14
N VAL A 348 -1.38 -7.99 -10.35
CA VAL A 348 -0.07 -7.37 -10.58
C VAL A 348 -0.12 -5.90 -10.17
N GLY A 349 0.27 -5.64 -8.92
CA GLY A 349 0.26 -4.32 -8.28
C GLY A 349 -0.52 -4.27 -6.97
N ALA A 350 -1.27 -5.33 -6.62
CA ALA A 350 -1.83 -5.48 -5.29
C ALA A 350 -0.69 -5.77 -4.28
N ARG A 351 -0.58 -4.95 -3.22
CA ARG A 351 0.47 -5.10 -2.20
C ARG A 351 0.42 -6.45 -1.46
N ASP A 352 -0.77 -7.06 -1.38
CA ASP A 352 -1.04 -8.29 -0.62
C ASP A 352 -1.74 -9.34 -1.48
N ASN A 353 -1.41 -10.63 -1.26
CA ASN A 353 -2.10 -11.76 -1.88
C ASN A 353 -3.59 -11.79 -1.47
N PRO A 354 -4.55 -11.76 -2.42
CA PRO A 354 -5.99 -11.73 -2.10
C PRO A 354 -6.47 -12.93 -1.27
N ALA A 355 -5.91 -14.12 -1.52
CA ALA A 355 -6.22 -15.33 -0.75
C ALA A 355 -5.74 -15.20 0.71
N GLU A 356 -4.58 -14.59 0.91
CA GLU A 356 -4.03 -14.33 2.24
C GLU A 356 -4.82 -13.23 2.96
N SER A 357 -5.20 -12.16 2.27
CA SER A 357 -6.06 -11.10 2.81
C SER A 357 -7.42 -11.64 3.24
N LYS A 358 -8.00 -12.57 2.47
CA LYS A 358 -9.24 -13.27 2.81
C LYS A 358 -9.04 -14.21 4.00
N HIS A 359 -7.95 -14.98 4.03
CA HIS A 359 -7.61 -15.86 5.15
C HIS A 359 -7.48 -15.07 6.45
N ARG A 360 -6.70 -13.99 6.44
CA ARG A 360 -6.47 -13.10 7.59
C ARG A 360 -7.79 -12.54 8.14
N ARG A 361 -8.66 -12.02 7.25
CA ARG A 361 -9.99 -11.52 7.63
C ARG A 361 -10.90 -12.60 8.24
N LEU A 362 -10.78 -13.86 7.81
CA LEU A 362 -11.53 -14.97 8.37
C LEU A 362 -11.01 -15.40 9.74
N VAL A 363 -9.69 -15.56 9.88
CA VAL A 363 -9.03 -15.96 11.14
C VAL A 363 -9.23 -14.91 12.24
N ARG A 364 -9.14 -13.63 11.88
CA ARG A 364 -9.25 -12.49 12.80
C ARG A 364 -10.66 -11.93 12.93
N SER A 365 -11.68 -12.58 12.34
CA SER A 365 -13.04 -12.03 12.35
C SER A 365 -13.57 -11.85 13.78
N HIS A 366 -14.30 -10.76 14.02
CA HIS A 366 -14.87 -10.39 15.33
C HIS A 366 -15.66 -11.47 16.07
N ARG A 367 -16.07 -12.56 15.41
CA ARG A 367 -16.74 -13.69 16.06
C ARG A 367 -15.85 -14.44 17.06
N THR A 368 -14.51 -14.34 16.95
CA THR A 368 -13.55 -15.03 17.83
C THR A 368 -13.03 -14.17 18.99
N GLY A 369 -13.17 -12.84 18.94
CA GLY A 369 -12.53 -11.93 19.91
C GLY A 369 -12.92 -12.12 21.38
N VAL A 370 -14.13 -12.64 21.68
CA VAL A 370 -14.55 -12.94 23.07
C VAL A 370 -13.78 -14.13 23.66
N LEU A 371 -13.35 -15.09 22.83
CA LEU A 371 -12.62 -16.29 23.25
C LEU A 371 -11.11 -16.01 23.45
N ASP A 372 -10.59 -14.95 22.83
CA ASP A 372 -9.15 -14.64 22.84
C ASP A 372 -8.66 -14.09 24.19
N ARG A 373 -9.53 -13.45 24.99
CA ARG A 373 -9.12 -12.74 26.22
C ARG A 373 -8.50 -13.65 27.27
N ASP A 374 -8.98 -14.89 27.35
CA ASP A 374 -8.53 -15.88 28.34
C ASP A 374 -7.57 -16.93 27.74
N LEU A 375 -7.15 -16.73 26.48
CA LEU A 375 -6.30 -17.65 25.76
C LEU A 375 -4.86 -17.60 26.29
N LYS A 376 -4.28 -18.77 26.62
CA LYS A 376 -2.88 -18.89 27.05
C LYS A 376 -2.11 -19.80 26.09
N PRO A 377 -0.88 -19.43 25.68
CA PRO A 377 -0.09 -20.27 24.79
C PRO A 377 0.37 -21.54 25.51
N ASN A 378 0.34 -22.66 24.78
CA ASN A 378 0.98 -23.90 25.24
C ASN A 378 2.52 -23.75 25.18
N ALA A 379 3.27 -24.74 25.70
CA ALA A 379 4.74 -24.63 25.78
C ALA A 379 5.40 -24.36 24.41
N LYS A 380 5.01 -25.11 23.38
CA LYS A 380 5.55 -24.96 22.02
C LYS A 380 5.28 -23.58 21.43
N VAL A 381 4.05 -23.09 21.55
CA VAL A 381 3.65 -21.76 21.04
C VAL A 381 4.34 -20.65 21.83
N ARG A 382 4.59 -20.84 23.12
CA ARG A 382 5.34 -19.88 23.93
C ARG A 382 6.79 -19.75 23.44
N ASP A 383 7.44 -20.88 23.15
CA ASP A 383 8.82 -20.88 22.64
C ASP A 383 8.90 -20.21 21.27
N GLU A 384 7.91 -20.45 20.41
CA GLU A 384 7.76 -19.80 19.11
C GLU A 384 7.53 -18.28 19.23
N LEU A 385 6.62 -17.85 20.11
CA LEU A 385 6.40 -16.43 20.40
C LEU A 385 7.67 -15.76 20.95
N ASN A 386 8.41 -16.42 21.84
CA ASN A 386 9.67 -15.90 22.37
C ASN A 386 10.72 -15.71 21.27
N ASN A 387 10.80 -16.63 20.30
CA ASN A 387 11.68 -16.48 19.15
C ASN A 387 11.28 -15.27 18.29
N ILE A 388 9.98 -15.09 18.03
CA ILE A 388 9.46 -13.95 17.28
C ILE A 388 9.76 -12.62 17.99
N ILE A 389 9.59 -12.56 19.32
CA ILE A 389 9.88 -11.37 20.12
C ILE A 389 11.38 -11.04 20.11
N ALA A 390 12.25 -12.05 20.04
CA ALA A 390 13.70 -11.88 19.96
C ALA A 390 14.19 -11.35 18.60
N TYR A 391 13.33 -11.28 17.59
CA TYR A 391 13.72 -10.73 16.29
C TYR A 391 14.10 -9.25 16.37
N SER A 392 15.15 -8.91 15.62
CA SER A 392 15.59 -7.51 15.43
C SER A 392 14.43 -6.63 14.95
N PRO A 393 14.39 -5.33 15.32
CA PRO A 393 13.39 -4.37 14.87
C PRO A 393 13.14 -4.42 13.36
N THR A 394 14.18 -4.52 12.54
CA THR A 394 14.06 -4.53 11.07
C THR A 394 13.55 -5.83 10.46
N HIS A 395 13.34 -6.88 11.26
CA HIS A 395 12.86 -8.16 10.73
C HIS A 395 11.37 -8.08 10.37
N SER A 396 11.03 -8.46 9.14
CA SER A 396 9.65 -8.55 8.66
C SER A 396 9.00 -9.85 9.15
N LEU A 397 7.85 -9.73 9.82
CA LEU A 397 7.08 -10.90 10.27
C LEU A 397 6.34 -11.56 9.11
N SER A 398 6.36 -12.90 9.10
CA SER A 398 5.57 -13.70 8.17
C SER A 398 4.06 -13.58 8.49
N PRO A 399 3.17 -13.91 7.54
CA PRO A 399 1.72 -13.87 7.79
C PRO A 399 1.27 -14.74 8.96
N GLU A 400 1.85 -15.94 9.08
CA GLU A 400 1.55 -16.89 10.15
C GLU A 400 2.01 -16.36 11.52
N GLU A 401 3.21 -15.75 11.57
CA GLU A 401 3.73 -15.10 12.77
C GLU A 401 2.87 -13.91 13.20
N LYS A 402 2.42 -13.09 12.24
CA LYS A 402 1.51 -11.97 12.51
C LYS A 402 0.20 -12.45 13.12
N ASP A 403 -0.39 -13.51 12.57
CA ASP A 403 -1.61 -14.11 13.10
C ASP A 403 -1.42 -14.72 14.48
N LEU A 404 -0.26 -15.33 14.75
CA LEU A 404 0.09 -15.86 16.06
C LEU A 404 0.20 -14.75 17.12
N VAL A 405 0.91 -13.66 16.80
CA VAL A 405 1.04 -12.49 17.68
C VAL A 405 -0.32 -11.83 17.92
N TRP A 406 -1.15 -11.67 16.88
CA TRP A 406 -2.51 -11.14 17.02
C TRP A 406 -3.37 -12.00 17.95
N LYS A 407 -3.36 -13.32 17.77
CA LYS A 407 -4.14 -14.27 18.56
C LYS A 407 -3.81 -14.22 20.06
N PHE A 408 -2.53 -14.09 20.42
CA PHE A 408 -2.08 -14.06 21.82
C PHE A 408 -1.85 -12.64 22.38
N ARG A 409 -2.36 -11.59 21.71
CA ARG A 409 -2.17 -10.17 22.08
C ARG A 409 -2.44 -9.85 23.56
N HIS A 410 -3.46 -10.43 24.17
CA HIS A 410 -3.79 -10.20 25.58
C HIS A 410 -2.77 -10.83 26.55
N HIS A 411 -2.15 -11.95 26.17
CA HIS A 411 -1.07 -12.56 26.92
C HIS A 411 0.23 -11.74 26.77
N LEU A 412 0.52 -11.33 25.53
CA LEU A 412 1.69 -10.54 25.18
C LEU A 412 1.67 -9.12 25.74
N ALA A 413 0.49 -8.57 26.05
CA ALA A 413 0.33 -7.24 26.63
C ALA A 413 1.14 -7.00 27.91
N ARG A 414 1.60 -8.08 28.58
CA ARG A 414 2.45 -8.01 29.78
C ARG A 414 3.94 -7.87 29.46
N ASP A 415 4.40 -8.31 28.28
CA ASP A 415 5.80 -8.20 27.85
C ASP A 415 5.98 -6.92 27.02
N LYS A 416 6.80 -6.01 27.52
CA LYS A 416 7.09 -4.74 26.84
C LYS A 416 7.72 -4.92 25.46
N ARG A 417 8.57 -5.94 25.27
CA ARG A 417 9.30 -6.19 24.01
C ARG A 417 8.41 -6.66 22.87
N ALA A 418 7.20 -7.14 23.19
CA ALA A 418 6.27 -7.66 22.21
C ALA A 418 5.42 -6.56 21.54
N LEU A 419 5.41 -5.33 22.06
CA LEU A 419 4.53 -4.27 21.57
C LEU A 419 4.82 -3.89 20.11
N THR A 420 6.09 -3.67 19.75
CA THR A 420 6.47 -3.29 18.38
C THR A 420 6.11 -4.39 17.39
N LYS A 421 6.28 -5.67 17.78
CA LYS A 421 5.87 -6.83 16.97
C LYS A 421 4.35 -6.91 16.79
N PHE A 422 3.59 -6.62 17.84
CA PHE A 422 2.13 -6.55 17.78
C PHE A 422 1.66 -5.44 16.83
N ILE A 423 2.21 -4.24 16.93
CA ILE A 423 1.82 -3.12 16.05
C ILE A 423 2.13 -3.44 14.57
N LYS A 424 3.23 -4.17 14.29
CA LYS A 424 3.56 -4.67 12.94
C LYS A 424 2.65 -5.81 12.45
N SER A 425 1.93 -6.49 13.34
CA SER A 425 1.02 -7.57 12.96
C SER A 425 -0.39 -7.08 12.64
N VAL A 426 -0.75 -5.88 13.08
CA VAL A 426 -2.05 -5.23 12.88
C VAL A 426 -2.24 -4.82 11.42
N ASN A 427 -3.41 -5.11 10.84
CA ASN A 427 -3.79 -4.53 9.56
C ASN A 427 -4.48 -3.17 9.76
N TRP A 428 -3.71 -2.09 9.63
CA TRP A 428 -4.22 -0.72 9.83
C TRP A 428 -5.27 -0.26 8.80
N ASN A 429 -5.38 -0.96 7.66
CA ASN A 429 -6.42 -0.71 6.66
C ASN A 429 -7.80 -1.25 7.08
N ASP A 430 -7.85 -2.15 8.07
CA ASP A 430 -9.11 -2.61 8.66
C ASP A 430 -9.48 -1.71 9.86
N PRO A 431 -10.55 -0.89 9.77
CA PRO A 431 -10.92 0.04 10.84
C PRO A 431 -11.28 -0.67 12.16
N ASN A 432 -11.66 -1.95 12.10
CA ASN A 432 -11.99 -2.73 13.27
C ASN A 432 -10.74 -3.23 14.01
N GLU A 433 -9.79 -3.82 13.28
CA GLU A 433 -8.49 -4.22 13.85
C GLU A 433 -7.75 -3.00 14.41
N ALA A 434 -7.74 -1.88 13.67
CA ALA A 434 -7.11 -0.64 14.11
C ALA A 434 -7.72 -0.13 15.43
N ARG A 435 -9.06 -0.15 15.57
CA ARG A 435 -9.74 0.29 16.81
C ARG A 435 -9.37 -0.61 18.00
N GLU A 436 -9.32 -1.93 17.79
CA GLU A 436 -8.94 -2.88 18.84
C GLU A 436 -7.47 -2.73 19.24
N ALA A 437 -6.58 -2.56 18.26
CA ALA A 437 -5.16 -2.32 18.48
C ALA A 437 -4.93 -1.05 19.32
N VAL A 438 -5.58 0.07 18.98
CA VAL A 438 -5.50 1.32 19.75
C VAL A 438 -6.01 1.14 21.19
N ALA A 439 -7.10 0.41 21.38
CA ALA A 439 -7.62 0.10 22.72
C ALA A 439 -6.69 -0.84 23.54
N MET A 440 -5.83 -1.60 22.86
CA MET A 440 -4.82 -2.45 23.48
C MET A 440 -3.55 -1.69 23.85
N LEU A 441 -3.17 -0.64 23.10
CA LEU A 441 -1.99 0.18 23.40
C LEU A 441 -2.04 0.73 24.83
N SER A 442 -3.20 1.22 25.28
CA SER A 442 -3.35 1.78 26.63
C SER A 442 -3.29 0.74 27.76
N LYS A 443 -3.40 -0.56 27.42
CA LYS A 443 -3.35 -1.67 28.37
C LYS A 443 -2.01 -2.40 28.36
N TRP A 444 -1.15 -2.11 27.38
CA TRP A 444 0.15 -2.74 27.24
C TRP A 444 1.11 -2.22 28.30
N THR A 445 2.01 -3.08 28.79
CA THR A 445 3.12 -2.65 29.63
C THR A 445 3.92 -1.56 28.92
N GLU A 446 4.27 -0.51 29.65
CA GLU A 446 5.05 0.60 29.12
C GLU A 446 6.39 0.16 28.54
N ILE A 447 6.68 0.59 27.30
CA ILE A 447 7.92 0.29 26.59
C ILE A 447 9.07 1.22 26.95
N ASP A 448 10.29 0.77 26.65
CA ASP A 448 11.50 1.57 26.78
C ASP A 448 11.60 2.60 25.62
N VAL A 449 12.52 3.57 25.75
CA VAL A 449 12.66 4.69 24.81
C VAL A 449 13.13 4.22 23.43
N ASP A 450 13.99 3.20 23.39
CA ASP A 450 14.50 2.60 22.16
C ASP A 450 13.40 1.97 21.31
N ASP A 451 12.46 1.26 21.93
CA ASP A 451 11.26 0.74 21.26
C ASP A 451 10.32 1.87 20.80
N ALA A 452 10.22 2.96 21.57
CA ALA A 452 9.38 4.11 21.21
C ALA A 452 9.92 4.85 19.97
N LEU A 453 11.25 4.95 19.83
CA LEU A 453 11.90 5.51 18.64
C LEU A 453 11.58 4.69 17.37
N GLU A 454 11.44 3.36 17.50
CA GLU A 454 11.01 2.50 16.38
C GLU A 454 9.63 2.92 15.86
N LEU A 455 8.69 3.21 16.78
CA LEU A 455 7.31 3.59 16.46
C LEU A 455 7.19 4.96 15.79
N LEU A 456 8.25 5.77 15.80
CA LEU A 456 8.31 7.05 15.09
C LEU A 456 8.86 6.93 13.66
N GLY A 457 9.33 5.74 13.27
CA GLY A 457 9.83 5.48 11.92
C GLY A 457 8.76 5.44 10.84
N PRO A 458 9.17 5.33 9.57
CA PRO A 458 8.26 5.37 8.41
C PRO A 458 7.31 4.17 8.33
N THR A 459 7.57 3.09 9.07
CA THR A 459 6.69 1.91 9.10
C THR A 459 5.36 2.17 9.81
N PHE A 460 5.26 3.23 10.62
CA PHE A 460 4.12 3.50 11.48
C PHE A 460 3.50 4.87 11.20
N GLU A 461 2.45 4.85 10.38
CA GLU A 461 1.70 6.04 9.95
C GLU A 461 0.55 6.38 10.91
N ASN A 462 0.09 5.43 11.72
CA ASN A 462 -1.10 5.62 12.55
C ASN A 462 -0.85 6.67 13.67
N SER A 463 -1.65 7.75 13.66
CA SER A 463 -1.54 8.85 14.61
C SER A 463 -1.60 8.44 16.07
N SER A 464 -2.41 7.43 16.43
CA SER A 464 -2.54 6.96 17.83
C SER A 464 -1.30 6.20 18.30
N VAL A 465 -0.65 5.45 17.40
CA VAL A 465 0.62 4.76 17.68
C VAL A 465 1.74 5.78 17.89
N ARG A 466 1.83 6.79 17.01
CA ARG A 466 2.81 7.87 17.15
C ARG A 466 2.58 8.69 18.41
N ALA A 467 1.33 9.03 18.73
CA ALA A 467 0.97 9.71 19.96
C ALA A 467 1.40 8.93 21.21
N TYR A 468 1.25 7.60 21.22
CA TYR A 468 1.75 6.76 22.30
C TYR A 468 3.29 6.84 22.40
N ALA A 469 4.01 6.77 21.28
CA ALA A 469 5.47 6.91 21.26
C ALA A 469 5.93 8.28 21.78
N VAL A 470 5.24 9.35 21.41
CA VAL A 470 5.50 10.72 21.91
C VAL A 470 5.25 10.81 23.42
N ASP A 471 4.21 10.16 23.96
CA ASP A 471 3.97 10.12 25.40
C ASP A 471 5.06 9.34 26.16
N ARG A 472 5.65 8.31 25.54
CA ARG A 472 6.84 7.63 26.07
C ARG A 472 8.04 8.57 26.12
N LEU A 473 8.34 9.27 25.03
CA LEU A 473 9.44 10.24 24.99
C LEU A 473 9.25 11.41 25.97
N ARG A 474 8.01 11.78 26.28
CA ARG A 474 7.71 12.82 27.28
C ARG A 474 8.23 12.47 28.67
N LYS A 475 8.51 11.20 28.98
CA LYS A 475 9.06 10.75 30.25
C LYS A 475 10.60 10.81 30.32
N SER A 476 11.28 10.93 29.18
CA SER A 476 12.73 11.12 29.13
C SER A 476 13.14 12.50 29.61
N ASP A 477 14.33 12.59 30.18
CA ASP A 477 14.95 13.86 30.53
C ASP A 477 15.52 14.56 29.27
N ASP A 478 15.91 15.82 29.42
CA ASP A 478 16.40 16.62 28.30
C ASP A 478 17.80 16.15 27.83
N ASP A 479 18.62 15.58 28.73
CA ASP A 479 19.97 15.10 28.42
C ASP A 479 19.93 13.84 27.55
N GLU A 480 19.02 12.91 27.83
CA GLU A 480 18.73 11.74 26.99
C GLU A 480 18.10 12.18 25.66
N LEU A 481 17.19 13.15 25.68
CA LEU A 481 16.55 13.67 24.47
C LEU A 481 17.55 14.31 23.50
N LEU A 482 18.57 15.00 24.03
CA LEU A 482 19.67 15.57 23.24
C LEU A 482 20.44 14.52 22.44
N LEU A 483 20.56 13.28 22.94
CA LEU A 483 21.25 12.18 22.24
C LEU A 483 20.52 11.73 20.99
N TYR A 484 19.19 11.89 20.96
CA TYR A 484 18.34 11.44 19.85
C TYR A 484 17.77 12.61 19.04
N LEU A 485 18.06 13.85 19.42
CA LEU A 485 17.44 15.05 18.87
C LEU A 485 17.57 15.11 17.35
N LEU A 486 18.74 14.78 16.79
CA LEU A 486 18.93 14.77 15.33
C LEU A 486 17.96 13.81 14.64
N GLN A 487 17.81 12.59 15.16
CA GLN A 487 16.91 11.57 14.65
C GLN A 487 15.44 11.96 14.83
N LEU A 488 15.11 12.61 15.94
CA LEU A 488 13.75 13.10 16.19
C LEU A 488 13.37 14.25 15.27
N VAL A 489 14.31 15.14 14.92
CA VAL A 489 14.08 16.14 13.87
C VAL A 489 13.80 15.46 12.54
N GLN A 490 14.57 14.43 12.16
CA GLN A 490 14.29 13.66 10.93
C GLN A 490 12.95 12.92 10.97
N ALA A 491 12.54 12.40 12.14
CA ALA A 491 11.28 11.70 12.31
C ALA A 491 10.04 12.59 12.09
N LEU A 492 10.20 13.94 12.09
CA LEU A 492 9.15 14.88 11.71
C LEU A 492 8.69 14.66 10.26
N LYS A 493 9.56 14.18 9.35
CA LYS A 493 9.20 13.87 7.95
C LYS A 493 8.08 12.84 7.86
N PHE A 494 7.94 11.98 8.87
CA PHE A 494 6.95 10.91 8.93
C PHE A 494 5.67 11.34 9.65
N GLU A 495 5.58 12.59 10.15
CA GLU A 495 4.32 13.12 10.62
C GLU A 495 3.48 13.62 9.44
N HIS A 496 2.20 13.27 9.41
CA HIS A 496 1.22 13.79 8.45
C HIS A 496 0.84 15.24 8.82
N ILE A 497 1.81 16.15 8.84
CA ILE A 497 1.57 17.58 9.01
C ILE A 497 1.24 18.13 7.62
N SER A 498 -0.04 18.34 7.35
CA SER A 498 -0.42 19.04 6.13
C SER A 498 0.10 20.49 6.20
N PRO A 499 0.82 20.97 5.16
CA PRO A 499 1.36 22.33 5.15
C PRO A 499 0.25 23.39 5.13
N ASP A 500 -0.94 23.04 4.64
CA ASP A 500 -2.06 23.98 4.42
C ASP A 500 -3.09 23.99 5.55
N SER A 501 -3.03 23.05 6.50
CA SER A 501 -3.88 23.07 7.69
C SER A 501 -3.14 23.74 8.87
N ALA A 502 -3.67 24.86 9.33
CA ALA A 502 -3.19 25.53 10.55
C ALA A 502 -3.48 24.69 11.82
N GLU A 503 -4.36 23.70 11.74
CA GLU A 503 -4.83 22.90 12.88
C GLU A 503 -4.03 21.60 13.11
N ASP A 504 -3.42 20.98 12.08
CA ASP A 504 -2.83 19.63 12.26
C ASP A 504 -1.52 19.61 13.04
N ALA A 505 -0.71 20.69 12.99
CA ALA A 505 0.50 20.80 13.81
C ALA A 505 0.21 21.08 15.30
N THR A 506 -1.06 21.36 15.64
CA THR A 506 -1.50 21.75 16.99
C THR A 506 -2.15 20.62 17.78
N GLN A 507 -2.15 19.38 17.28
CA GLN A 507 -2.53 18.24 18.12
C GLN A 507 -1.52 18.08 19.27
N ASP A 508 -2.02 18.10 20.52
CA ASP A 508 -1.23 18.03 21.76
C ASP A 508 -0.31 16.80 21.86
N SER A 509 -0.55 15.77 21.04
CA SER A 509 0.19 14.51 21.01
C SER A 509 1.22 14.38 19.88
N SER A 510 1.46 15.44 19.09
CA SER A 510 2.45 15.42 18.00
C SER A 510 3.90 15.49 18.51
N LEU A 511 4.83 14.90 17.76
CA LEU A 511 6.27 15.00 18.01
C LEU A 511 6.74 16.44 17.88
N ALA A 512 6.27 17.17 16.86
CA ALA A 512 6.58 18.58 16.68
C ALA A 512 6.27 19.40 17.94
N ARG A 513 5.07 19.25 18.52
CA ARG A 513 4.68 19.98 19.73
C ARG A 513 5.54 19.63 20.95
N LEU A 514 5.88 18.34 21.12
CA LEU A 514 6.78 17.90 22.19
C LEU A 514 8.16 18.56 22.06
N LEU A 515 8.77 18.50 20.88
CA LEU A 515 10.09 19.06 20.63
C LEU A 515 10.09 20.58 20.84
N ILE A 516 9.10 21.29 20.29
CA ILE A 516 8.94 22.74 20.51
C ILE A 516 8.82 23.05 21.99
N SER A 517 7.94 22.34 22.72
CA SER A 517 7.73 22.59 24.15
C SER A 517 8.98 22.32 24.99
N ARG A 518 9.80 21.31 24.66
CA ARG A 518 11.06 21.06 25.36
C ARG A 518 12.12 22.10 24.99
N ALA A 519 12.22 22.44 23.71
CA ALA A 519 13.15 23.41 23.16
C ALA A 519 12.96 24.83 23.72
N THR A 520 11.72 25.24 24.00
CA THR A 520 11.44 26.56 24.60
C THR A 520 11.81 26.65 26.08
N ASN A 521 11.87 25.50 26.78
CA ASN A 521 12.16 25.44 28.21
C ASN A 521 13.64 25.15 28.52
N ASN A 522 14.41 24.66 27.54
CA ASN A 522 15.83 24.36 27.69
C ASN A 522 16.64 24.98 26.55
N PHE A 523 17.48 25.97 26.89
CA PHE A 523 18.25 26.72 25.89
C PHE A 523 19.21 25.85 25.07
N GLN A 524 19.86 24.86 25.67
CA GLN A 524 20.80 23.99 24.94
C GLN A 524 20.06 23.14 23.91
N LEU A 525 18.90 22.59 24.29
CA LEU A 525 18.03 21.83 23.40
C LEU A 525 17.45 22.74 22.31
N GLY A 526 16.95 23.92 22.67
CA GLY A 526 16.41 24.89 21.70
C GLY A 526 17.44 25.40 20.71
N ASN A 527 18.68 25.62 21.13
CA ASN A 527 19.77 25.99 20.23
C ASN A 527 20.04 24.90 19.18
N LEU A 528 20.25 23.65 19.62
CA LEU A 528 20.53 22.55 18.68
C LEU A 528 19.33 22.24 17.79
N PHE A 529 18.11 22.31 18.34
CA PHE A 529 16.87 22.13 17.58
C PHE A 529 16.75 23.15 16.44
N HIS A 530 16.99 24.44 16.74
CA HIS A 530 17.05 25.50 15.72
C HIS A 530 18.05 25.18 14.62
N TRP A 531 19.31 24.88 14.97
CA TRP A 531 20.34 24.62 13.98
C TRP A 531 20.06 23.36 13.13
N TYR A 532 19.47 22.32 13.70
CA TYR A 532 19.10 21.12 12.95
C TYR A 532 17.97 21.41 11.96
N LEU A 533 16.96 22.20 12.35
CA LEU A 533 15.89 22.64 11.44
C LEU A 533 16.43 23.55 10.31
N MET A 534 17.34 24.46 10.63
CA MET A 534 17.92 25.38 9.66
C MET A 534 18.71 24.67 8.56
N VAL A 535 19.46 23.61 8.91
CA VAL A 535 20.17 22.77 7.93
C VAL A 535 19.19 22.11 6.95
N GLU A 536 18.08 21.56 7.45
CA GLU A 536 17.05 20.93 6.61
C GLU A 536 16.27 21.92 5.75
N CYS A 537 16.14 23.19 6.20
CA CYS A 537 15.55 24.27 5.43
C CYS A 537 16.47 24.74 4.29
N ASP A 538 17.78 24.76 4.52
CA ASP A 538 18.79 25.16 3.52
C ASP A 538 19.04 24.08 2.45
N ASP A 539 18.67 22.81 2.70
CA ASP A 539 18.87 21.70 1.76
C ASP A 539 17.98 21.81 0.50
N LYS A 540 18.60 22.32 -0.58
CA LYS A 540 17.97 22.49 -1.90
C LYS A 540 18.05 21.26 -2.81
N SER A 541 18.45 20.10 -2.29
CA SER A 541 18.46 18.85 -3.09
C SER A 541 17.05 18.47 -3.58
N GLU A 542 17.00 17.72 -4.68
CA GLU A 542 15.73 17.19 -5.23
C GLU A 542 15.07 16.22 -4.24
N ASP A 543 15.86 15.39 -3.56
CA ASP A 543 15.37 14.36 -2.63
C ASP A 543 14.75 14.95 -1.36
N GLN A 544 15.19 16.13 -0.89
CA GLN A 544 14.52 16.83 0.20
C GLN A 544 13.12 17.30 -0.20
N GLY A 545 12.91 17.57 -1.49
CA GLY A 545 11.61 18.03 -2.00
C GLY A 545 11.16 19.38 -1.44
N ALA A 546 10.20 20.02 -2.11
CA ALA A 546 9.63 21.27 -1.61
C ALA A 546 8.71 21.07 -0.39
N GLY A 547 8.13 19.87 -0.25
CA GLY A 547 7.23 19.52 0.85
C GLY A 547 7.92 19.50 2.21
N TYR A 548 9.02 18.75 2.35
CA TYR A 548 9.73 18.65 3.63
C TYR A 548 10.40 19.97 4.03
N ARG A 549 10.95 20.75 3.08
CA ARG A 549 11.44 22.10 3.40
C ARG A 549 10.37 23.00 4.01
N LYS A 550 9.15 22.99 3.44
CA LYS A 550 8.02 23.76 3.99
C LYS A 550 7.62 23.25 5.36
N LEU A 551 7.67 21.94 5.58
CA LEU A 551 7.40 21.32 6.88
C LEU A 551 8.38 21.82 7.95
N PHE A 552 9.69 21.71 7.73
CA PHE A 552 10.69 22.17 8.70
C PHE A 552 10.61 23.68 8.94
N ALA A 553 10.38 24.46 7.88
CA ALA A 553 10.17 25.90 8.01
C ALA A 553 8.91 26.25 8.84
N LYS A 554 7.84 25.45 8.73
CA LYS A 554 6.62 25.60 9.55
C LYS A 554 6.93 25.29 11.01
N VAL A 555 7.61 24.18 11.30
CA VAL A 555 8.01 23.81 12.67
C VAL A 555 8.92 24.86 13.29
N GLU A 556 9.87 25.40 12.53
CA GLU A 556 10.76 26.49 12.97
C GLU A 556 9.98 27.78 13.25
N TYR A 557 9.01 28.12 12.40
CA TYR A 557 8.12 29.26 12.64
C TYR A 557 7.30 29.08 13.93
N ASP A 558 6.75 27.88 14.16
CA ASP A 558 5.97 27.56 15.36
C ASP A 558 6.86 27.58 16.61
N PHE A 559 8.09 27.07 16.53
CA PHE A 559 9.10 27.15 17.58
C PHE A 559 9.38 28.61 17.97
N MET A 560 9.68 29.46 16.98
CA MET A 560 9.95 30.88 17.20
C MET A 560 8.74 31.63 17.76
N THR A 561 7.53 31.25 17.33
CA THR A 561 6.28 31.84 17.81
C THR A 561 6.01 31.47 19.26
N GLU A 562 6.23 30.21 19.64
CA GLU A 562 6.09 29.73 21.02
C GLU A 562 7.17 30.35 21.93
N LEU A 563 8.41 30.42 21.45
CA LEU A 563 9.54 30.98 22.18
C LEU A 563 9.29 32.44 22.60
N VAL A 564 8.79 33.27 21.68
CA VAL A 564 8.54 34.71 21.93
C VAL A 564 7.37 34.96 22.91
N LYS A 565 6.59 33.94 23.28
CA LYS A 565 5.54 34.08 24.31
C LYS A 565 6.12 34.37 25.70
N SER A 566 7.36 33.97 25.98
CA SER A 566 8.05 34.29 27.22
C SER A 566 9.04 35.46 27.02
N PRO A 567 9.23 36.35 28.02
CA PRO A 567 10.23 37.42 27.92
C PRO A 567 11.65 36.90 27.71
N GLU A 568 12.01 35.79 28.37
CA GLU A 568 13.31 35.12 28.20
C GLU A 568 13.48 34.60 26.77
N GLY A 569 12.41 34.05 26.17
CA GLY A 569 12.46 33.56 24.80
C GLY A 569 12.61 34.67 23.76
N VAL A 570 12.16 35.90 24.03
CA VAL A 570 12.49 37.07 23.19
C VAL A 570 14.00 37.32 23.14
N GLU A 571 14.68 37.20 24.28
CA GLU A 571 16.14 37.32 24.34
C GLU A 571 16.83 36.14 23.67
N THR A 572 16.34 34.91 23.88
CA THR A 572 16.83 33.72 23.17
C THR A 572 16.73 33.88 21.66
N ARG A 573 15.62 34.41 21.13
CA ARG A 573 15.47 34.67 19.69
C ARG A 573 16.49 35.69 19.17
N LYS A 574 16.79 36.74 19.94
CA LYS A 574 17.87 37.69 19.59
C LYS A 574 19.23 37.02 19.59
N VAL A 575 19.48 36.12 20.55
CA VAL A 575 20.71 35.32 20.62
C VAL A 575 20.88 34.43 19.39
N LEU A 576 19.83 33.70 18.98
CA LEU A 576 19.85 32.86 17.78
C LEU A 576 20.09 33.69 16.51
N LEU A 577 19.51 34.88 16.42
CA LEU A 577 19.78 35.81 15.31
C LEU A 577 21.25 36.24 15.25
N ARG A 578 21.84 36.63 16.39
CA ARG A 578 23.26 37.00 16.49
C ARG A 578 24.19 35.83 16.16
N GLN A 579 23.80 34.61 16.53
CA GLN A 579 24.50 33.40 16.11
C GLN A 579 24.46 33.21 14.58
N ALA A 580 23.31 33.41 13.94
CA ALA A 580 23.17 33.34 12.49
C ALA A 580 24.03 34.40 11.77
N GLU A 581 24.10 35.62 12.30
CA GLU A 581 24.99 36.68 11.82
C GLU A 581 26.47 36.26 11.92
N LEU A 582 26.89 35.71 13.06
CA LEU A 582 28.25 35.18 13.24
C LEU A 582 28.57 34.12 12.19
N ILE A 583 27.71 33.12 12.01
CA ILE A 583 27.91 32.05 11.00
C ILE A 583 27.97 32.64 9.58
N THR A 584 27.12 33.61 9.26
CA THR A 584 27.14 34.29 7.95
C THR A 584 28.49 34.95 7.68
N MET A 585 29.07 35.60 8.69
CA MET A 585 30.40 36.23 8.58
C MET A 585 31.53 35.21 8.43
N LEU A 586 31.44 34.08 9.14
CA LEU A 586 32.41 32.99 9.02
C LEU A 586 32.34 32.29 7.64
N SER A 587 31.13 32.06 7.13
CA SER A 587 30.90 31.54 5.78
C SER A 587 31.49 32.47 4.72
N ARG A 588 31.24 33.79 4.83
CA ARG A 588 31.78 34.78 3.89
C ARG A 588 33.30 34.72 3.79
N VAL A 589 34.01 34.77 4.92
CA VAL A 589 35.49 34.70 4.91
C VAL A 589 36.00 33.35 4.40
N SER A 590 35.29 32.26 4.71
CA SER A 590 35.64 30.92 4.25
C SER A 590 35.50 30.77 2.72
N GLU A 591 34.44 31.32 2.13
CA GLU A 591 34.25 31.34 0.68
C GLU A 591 35.28 32.23 -0.04
N ASP A 592 35.61 33.39 0.54
CA ASP A 592 36.63 34.31 0.01
C ASP A 592 38.02 33.64 -0.04
N ILE A 593 38.41 32.91 1.01
CA ILE A 593 39.69 32.19 1.00
C ILE A 593 39.67 30.97 0.09
N LYS A 594 38.52 30.29 -0.05
CA LYS A 594 38.39 29.10 -0.89
C LYS A 594 38.50 29.47 -2.37
N SER A 595 37.87 30.57 -2.78
CA SER A 595 37.93 31.11 -4.14
C SER A 595 39.28 31.77 -4.47
N SER A 596 40.02 32.23 -3.46
CA SER A 596 41.34 32.82 -3.65
C SER A 596 42.39 31.80 -4.11
N ARG A 597 43.23 32.22 -5.08
CA ARG A 597 44.42 31.47 -5.56
C ARG A 597 45.70 31.75 -4.75
N ASP A 598 45.58 32.43 -3.62
CA ASP A 598 46.71 32.76 -2.75
C ASP A 598 47.37 31.52 -2.12
N THR A 599 48.62 31.65 -1.70
CA THR A 599 49.28 30.64 -0.86
C THR A 599 48.60 30.54 0.50
N VAL A 600 48.67 29.37 1.15
CA VAL A 600 48.03 29.13 2.47
C VAL A 600 48.44 30.15 3.51
N SER A 601 49.72 30.55 3.55
CA SER A 601 50.21 31.59 4.47
C SER A 601 49.56 32.95 4.21
N ARG A 602 49.35 33.33 2.95
CA ARG A 602 48.70 34.58 2.58
C ARG A 602 47.18 34.52 2.81
N LYS A 603 46.56 33.36 2.62
CA LYS A 603 45.16 33.11 3.02
C LYS A 603 45.01 33.28 4.54
N ALA A 604 45.89 32.68 5.34
CA ALA A 604 45.87 32.84 6.79
C ALA A 604 45.97 34.31 7.21
N GLU A 605 46.90 35.07 6.61
CA GLU A 605 47.03 36.51 6.88
C GLU A 605 45.75 37.30 6.52
N LYS A 606 45.10 36.98 5.39
CA LYS A 606 43.81 37.57 5.01
C LYS A 606 42.70 37.27 6.02
N VAL A 607 42.62 36.03 6.53
CA VAL A 607 41.67 35.68 7.59
C VAL A 607 41.95 36.51 8.84
N LYS A 608 43.22 36.65 9.26
CA LYS A 608 43.58 37.46 10.43
C LYS A 608 43.16 38.91 10.26
N GLN A 609 43.41 39.50 9.08
CA GLN A 609 43.00 40.87 8.77
C GLN A 609 41.47 41.02 8.76
N PHE A 610 40.75 40.06 8.19
CA PHE A 610 39.29 40.06 8.18
C PHE A 610 38.71 40.00 9.60
N LEU A 611 39.21 39.07 10.42
CA LEU A 611 38.75 38.92 11.81
C LEU A 611 39.14 40.12 12.68
N ALA A 612 40.21 40.84 12.34
CA ALA A 612 40.65 42.04 13.02
C ALA A 612 40.00 43.35 12.51
N ASP A 613 39.20 43.30 11.44
CA ASP A 613 38.52 44.48 10.92
C ASP A 613 37.35 44.86 11.85
N PRO A 614 37.34 46.08 12.45
CA PRO A 614 36.25 46.53 13.31
C PRO A 614 34.88 46.51 12.63
N LYS A 615 34.82 46.63 11.29
CA LYS A 615 33.56 46.57 10.53
C LYS A 615 32.85 45.22 10.60
N ASN A 616 33.58 44.16 10.95
CA ASN A 616 33.02 42.82 11.05
C ASN A 616 32.53 42.50 12.47
N GLU A 617 32.80 43.36 13.47
CA GLU A 617 32.33 43.22 14.86
C GLU A 617 32.68 41.87 15.54
N LEU A 618 33.77 41.20 15.09
CA LEU A 618 34.19 39.89 15.61
C LEU A 618 35.23 39.96 16.73
N ILE A 619 35.97 41.07 16.85
CA ILE A 619 37.01 41.24 17.89
C ILE A 619 36.40 41.30 19.29
N THR A 620 35.23 41.93 19.41
CA THR A 620 34.52 42.14 20.66
C THR A 620 33.04 41.88 20.42
N ILE A 621 32.54 40.84 21.08
CA ILE A 621 31.16 40.38 21.02
C ILE A 621 30.52 40.74 22.36
N ASP A 622 29.70 41.78 22.37
CA ASP A 622 28.99 42.29 23.54
C ASP A 622 27.49 42.48 23.22
N PRO A 623 26.56 41.92 24.01
CA PRO A 623 26.77 41.02 25.14
C PRO A 623 27.40 39.69 24.71
N PRO A 624 28.03 38.93 25.63
CA PRO A 624 28.59 37.62 25.33
C PRO A 624 27.57 36.71 24.63
N LEU A 625 28.03 35.94 23.64
CA LEU A 625 27.17 35.12 22.78
C LEU A 625 27.44 33.63 23.08
N PRO A 626 26.44 32.78 23.34
CA PRO A 626 26.66 31.33 23.37
C PRO A 626 27.04 30.82 21.98
N LEU A 627 28.02 29.92 21.90
CA LEU A 627 28.48 29.37 20.64
C LEU A 627 27.45 28.39 20.06
N PRO A 628 27.11 28.45 18.74
CA PRO A 628 26.16 27.52 18.11
C PRO A 628 26.50 26.04 18.34
N LEU A 629 27.77 25.71 18.12
CA LEU A 629 28.34 24.36 18.28
C LEU A 629 28.27 23.84 19.72
N ASP A 630 28.37 24.75 20.69
CA ASP A 630 28.47 24.42 22.11
C ASP A 630 27.80 25.52 22.95
N PRO A 631 26.48 25.41 23.21
CA PRO A 631 25.71 26.45 23.89
C PRO A 631 26.17 26.74 25.32
N SER A 632 26.95 25.83 25.91
CA SER A 632 27.53 26.00 27.25
C SER A 632 28.70 27.01 27.28
N ILE A 633 29.25 27.36 26.12
CA ILE A 633 30.41 28.22 25.98
C ILE A 633 29.99 29.62 25.51
N MET A 634 30.16 30.60 26.39
CA MET A 634 29.90 32.01 26.11
C MET A 634 31.16 32.69 25.55
N ILE A 635 31.10 33.15 24.30
CA ILE A 635 32.17 33.85 23.61
C ILE A 635 32.04 35.37 23.75
N THR A 636 33.17 36.05 23.89
CA THR A 636 33.29 37.52 24.06
C THR A 636 34.04 38.18 22.90
N GLY A 637 34.53 37.39 21.95
CA GLY A 637 35.26 37.87 20.79
C GLY A 637 36.20 36.80 20.21
N VAL A 638 36.85 37.14 19.10
CA VAL A 638 37.83 36.30 18.42
C VAL A 638 39.26 36.75 18.78
N ASP A 639 40.21 35.83 18.76
CA ASP A 639 41.65 36.10 18.76
C ASP A 639 42.24 35.87 17.35
N PRO A 640 42.40 36.95 16.55
CA PRO A 640 42.95 36.84 15.20
C PRO A 640 44.39 36.32 15.19
N SER A 641 45.19 36.59 16.24
CA SER A 641 46.61 36.26 16.24
C SER A 641 46.86 34.75 16.20
N GLU A 642 45.98 33.98 16.85
CA GLU A 642 46.02 32.51 16.97
C GLU A 642 45.04 31.81 16.02
N THR A 643 44.50 32.51 15.04
CA THR A 643 43.71 31.91 13.95
C THR A 643 44.65 31.37 12.88
N ASN A 644 44.32 30.23 12.28
CA ASN A 644 45.13 29.62 11.22
C ASN A 644 44.24 29.01 10.11
N VAL A 645 44.83 28.71 8.95
CA VAL A 645 44.17 28.00 7.84
C VAL A 645 44.91 26.69 7.61
N PHE A 646 44.19 25.57 7.65
CA PHE A 646 44.80 24.26 7.42
C PHE A 646 45.13 24.06 5.94
N LYS A 647 46.24 23.35 5.69
CA LYS A 647 46.64 22.93 4.35
C LYS A 647 45.84 21.69 3.94
N SER A 648 44.60 21.91 3.49
CA SER A 648 43.69 20.88 2.96
C SER A 648 42.99 21.42 1.70
N SER A 649 42.35 20.55 0.91
CA SER A 649 41.66 20.87 -0.34
C SER A 649 40.59 21.96 -0.18
N LEU A 650 39.91 21.97 0.97
CA LEU A 650 38.84 22.92 1.29
C LEU A 650 39.29 24.11 2.15
N PHE A 651 40.58 24.22 2.47
CA PHE A 651 41.17 25.30 3.28
C PHE A 651 40.37 25.67 4.55
N PRO A 652 40.10 24.70 5.45
CA PRO A 652 39.29 24.99 6.63
C PRO A 652 40.01 25.93 7.60
N ILE A 653 39.23 26.76 8.29
CA ILE A 653 39.73 27.85 9.14
C ILE A 653 39.67 27.42 10.61
N MET A 654 40.81 27.44 11.29
CA MET A 654 40.87 27.33 12.75
C MET A 654 40.66 28.71 13.37
N ILE A 655 39.54 28.89 14.06
CA ILE A 655 39.17 30.15 14.73
C ILE A 655 39.33 29.96 16.23
N THR A 656 40.03 30.90 16.88
CA THR A 656 40.22 30.91 18.33
C THR A 656 39.30 31.96 18.96
N PHE A 657 38.33 31.53 19.76
CA PHE A 657 37.44 32.42 20.51
C PHE A 657 37.96 32.67 21.93
N LYS A 658 37.68 33.87 22.43
CA LYS A 658 37.84 34.26 23.83
C LYS A 658 36.52 34.01 24.55
N THR A 659 36.57 33.36 25.71
CA THR A 659 35.38 33.06 26.50
C THR A 659 35.21 34.01 27.68
N THR A 660 34.04 34.02 28.31
CA THR A 660 33.79 34.73 29.58
C THR A 660 34.69 34.23 30.71
N THR A 661 35.09 32.95 30.68
CA THR A 661 36.04 32.35 31.63
C THR A 661 37.50 32.73 31.37
N LYS A 662 37.77 33.60 30.37
CA LYS A 662 39.10 33.99 29.89
C LYS A 662 39.93 32.81 29.36
N GLN A 663 39.29 31.68 29.07
CA GLN A 663 39.90 30.56 28.37
C GLN A 663 39.74 30.74 26.86
N LYS A 664 40.52 29.98 26.11
CA LYS A 664 40.45 29.95 24.65
C LYS A 664 39.61 28.75 24.24
N TYR A 665 38.71 28.96 23.28
CA TYR A 665 37.91 27.89 22.68
C TYR A 665 38.14 27.89 21.18
N GLN A 666 38.64 26.78 20.65
CA GLN A 666 39.05 26.69 19.25
C GLN A 666 38.06 25.83 18.46
N ILE A 667 37.67 26.31 17.28
CA ILE A 667 36.87 25.53 16.33
C ILE A 667 37.55 25.52 14.96
N ILE A 668 37.21 24.51 14.16
CA ILE A 668 37.50 24.42 12.74
C ILE A 668 36.20 24.69 12.00
N PHE A 669 36.17 25.76 11.20
CA PHE A 669 35.05 26.08 10.31
C PHE A 669 35.34 25.59 8.90
N LYS A 670 34.40 24.84 8.31
CA LYS A 670 34.51 24.20 6.99
C LYS A 670 33.39 24.69 6.07
N THR A 671 33.71 24.94 4.80
CA THR A 671 32.74 25.32 3.76
C THR A 671 32.94 24.54 2.45
N GLY A 672 31.83 24.07 1.89
CA GLY A 672 31.71 23.13 0.79
C GLY A 672 31.93 21.66 1.15
N ASP A 673 31.64 21.29 2.40
CA ASP A 673 31.62 19.91 2.88
C ASP A 673 30.32 19.67 3.66
N ASP A 674 29.72 18.50 3.53
CA ASP A 674 28.48 18.15 4.24
C ASP A 674 28.82 17.45 5.56
N LEU A 675 28.82 18.21 6.66
CA LEU A 675 29.16 17.69 7.98
C LEU A 675 28.04 16.92 8.68
N ARG A 676 26.86 16.75 8.05
CA ARG A 676 25.76 15.96 8.66
C ARG A 676 26.19 14.51 8.90
N GLN A 677 27.02 13.96 8.01
CA GLN A 677 27.55 12.61 8.15
C GLN A 677 28.46 12.50 9.39
N ASP A 678 29.47 13.35 9.50
CA ASP A 678 30.37 13.38 10.65
C ASP A 678 29.63 13.65 11.95
N GLN A 679 28.64 14.56 11.91
CA GLN A 679 27.79 14.88 13.05
C GLN A 679 26.98 13.68 13.52
N LEU A 680 26.34 12.94 12.60
CA LEU A 680 25.64 11.70 12.94
C LEU A 680 26.60 10.70 13.59
N VAL A 681 27.78 10.50 13.01
CA VAL A 681 28.76 9.54 13.55
C VAL A 681 29.16 9.94 14.96
N ILE A 682 29.60 11.17 15.18
CA ILE A 682 29.98 11.66 16.51
C ILE A 682 28.83 11.56 17.52
N GLN A 683 27.59 11.84 17.10
CA GLN A 683 26.42 11.68 17.97
C GLN A 683 26.25 10.21 18.39
N ILE A 684 26.41 9.26 17.46
CA ILE A 684 26.37 7.82 17.77
C ILE A 684 27.56 7.41 18.65
N ILE A 685 28.76 7.96 18.44
CA ILE A 685 29.91 7.73 19.35
C ILE A 685 29.61 8.25 20.76
N THR A 686 29.04 9.45 20.87
CA THR A 686 28.60 10.02 22.15
C THR A 686 27.58 9.11 22.85
N LEU A 687 26.60 8.61 22.12
CA LEU A 687 25.62 7.66 22.65
C LEU A 687 26.29 6.36 23.11
N MET A 688 27.16 5.76 22.29
CA MET A 688 27.87 4.54 22.64
C MET A 688 28.74 4.71 23.89
N ASP A 689 29.42 5.86 24.02
CA ASP A 689 30.19 6.20 25.22
C ASP A 689 29.29 6.25 26.46
N GLN A 690 28.14 6.91 26.40
CA GLN A 690 27.19 6.95 27.52
C GLN A 690 26.60 5.58 27.87
N LEU A 691 26.30 4.74 26.87
CA LEU A 691 25.84 3.36 27.09
C LEU A 691 26.92 2.53 27.80
N LEU A 692 28.19 2.70 27.43
CA LEU A 692 29.32 2.04 28.11
C LEU A 692 29.49 2.55 29.54
N GLN A 693 29.40 3.87 29.75
CA GLN A 693 29.50 4.48 31.09
C GLN A 693 28.35 4.04 32.02
N LYS A 694 27.13 3.83 31.49
CA LYS A 694 25.99 3.29 32.24
C LYS A 694 26.25 1.88 32.81
N GLU A 695 27.04 1.09 32.11
CA GLU A 695 27.53 -0.22 32.57
C GLU A 695 28.86 -0.12 33.35
N ASN A 696 29.24 1.07 33.81
CA ASN A 696 30.47 1.39 34.54
C ASN A 696 31.76 1.11 33.73
N LEU A 697 31.70 1.15 32.41
CA LEU A 697 32.84 1.00 31.52
C LEU A 697 33.23 2.34 30.89
N ASP A 698 34.10 3.08 31.58
CA ASP A 698 34.68 4.31 31.06
C ASP A 698 35.91 4.01 30.18
N LEU A 699 35.72 4.09 28.86
CA LEU A 699 36.77 3.90 27.86
C LEU A 699 37.52 5.18 27.51
N LYS A 700 37.30 6.29 28.23
CA LYS A 700 38.00 7.56 28.00
C LYS A 700 37.87 8.06 26.56
N LEU A 701 36.69 7.87 25.97
CA LEU A 701 36.40 8.37 24.63
C LEU A 701 36.36 9.91 24.64
N SER A 702 36.60 10.50 23.48
CA SER A 702 36.62 11.96 23.31
C SER A 702 35.76 12.36 22.12
N PRO A 703 34.42 12.23 22.21
CA PRO A 703 33.53 12.72 21.17
C PRO A 703 33.58 14.25 21.13
N TYR A 704 34.33 14.79 20.17
CA TYR A 704 34.42 16.23 19.95
C TYR A 704 33.15 16.75 19.28
N LYS A 705 32.76 18.00 19.55
CA LYS A 705 31.50 18.56 19.05
C LYS A 705 31.56 18.84 17.55
N ILE A 706 30.48 18.52 16.83
CA ILE A 706 30.28 18.87 15.41
C ILE A 706 28.88 19.46 15.25
N LEU A 707 28.78 20.53 14.46
CA LEU A 707 27.51 21.11 14.07
C LEU A 707 27.56 21.52 12.59
N ALA A 708 26.72 20.89 11.78
CA ALA A 708 26.37 21.43 10.48
C ALA A 708 25.56 22.72 10.68
N THR A 709 25.97 23.78 10.01
CA THR A 709 25.30 25.10 10.05
C THR A 709 24.55 25.41 8.75
N GLY A 710 24.68 24.54 7.74
CA GLY A 710 23.96 24.54 6.47
C GLY A 710 24.24 23.24 5.71
N ALA A 711 23.71 23.10 4.50
CA ALA A 711 23.86 21.86 3.72
C ALA A 711 25.31 21.60 3.27
N THR A 712 26.16 22.63 3.25
CA THR A 712 27.57 22.52 2.82
C THR A 712 28.53 23.28 3.74
N ALA A 713 28.11 23.63 4.96
CA ALA A 713 28.94 24.37 5.90
C ALA A 713 28.74 23.87 7.33
N GLY A 714 29.78 24.00 8.15
CA GLY A 714 29.66 23.71 9.56
C GLY A 714 30.95 23.90 10.36
N ALA A 715 30.84 23.62 11.65
CA ALA A 715 31.89 23.79 12.63
C ALA A 715 32.21 22.48 13.34
N VAL A 716 33.49 22.30 13.65
CA VAL A 716 34.03 21.16 14.39
C VAL A 716 34.86 21.69 15.55
N GLN A 717 34.72 21.13 16.75
CA GLN A 717 35.55 21.48 17.89
C GLN A 717 37.01 21.09 17.61
N PHE A 718 37.94 22.01 17.83
CA PHE A 718 39.35 21.70 17.72
C PHE A 718 39.85 21.08 19.04
N VAL A 719 40.38 19.86 18.94
CA VAL A 719 41.03 19.16 20.06
C VAL A 719 42.54 19.20 19.85
N PRO A 720 43.33 19.84 20.75
CA PRO A 720 44.78 19.89 20.63
C PRO A 720 45.39 18.49 20.57
N SER A 721 45.87 18.08 19.40
CA SER A 721 46.33 16.71 19.16
C SER A 721 47.32 16.65 17.99
N MET A 722 47.97 15.50 17.82
CA MET A 722 48.80 15.20 16.67
C MET A 722 48.29 13.94 15.96
N THR A 723 48.26 13.96 14.63
CA THR A 723 48.00 12.75 13.83
C THR A 723 49.10 11.71 14.08
N LEU A 724 48.77 10.42 14.04
CA LEU A 724 49.76 9.34 14.16
C LEU A 724 50.83 9.45 13.06
N GLN A 725 50.47 9.87 11.84
CA GLN A 725 51.44 10.06 10.76
C GLN A 725 52.51 11.11 11.12
N SER A 726 52.11 12.26 11.67
CA SER A 726 53.03 13.30 12.16
C SER A 726 53.90 12.80 13.31
N ILE A 727 53.35 11.98 14.22
CA ILE A 727 54.10 11.36 15.31
C ILE A 727 55.16 10.40 14.76
N VAL A 728 54.80 9.56 13.78
CA VAL A 728 55.72 8.63 13.11
C VAL A 728 56.84 9.37 12.39
N ASN A 729 56.56 10.51 11.78
CA ASN A 729 57.58 11.32 11.12
C ASN A 729 58.53 12.01 12.11
N LYS A 730 58.03 12.39 13.30
CA LYS A 730 58.80 13.14 14.31
C LYS A 730 59.64 12.23 15.22
N PHE A 731 59.13 11.05 15.57
CA PHE A 731 59.79 10.11 16.48
C PHE A 731 60.29 8.90 15.70
N LYS A 732 61.48 8.38 16.04
CA LYS A 732 62.03 7.13 15.47
C LYS A 732 61.83 5.97 16.47
N GLY A 733 61.67 4.74 15.98
CA GLY A 733 61.46 3.55 16.83
C GLY A 733 60.00 3.37 17.25
N ASN A 734 59.73 3.12 18.53
CA ASN A 734 58.36 3.06 19.09
C ASN A 734 57.76 4.47 19.15
N THR A 735 57.25 4.94 18.02
CA THR A 735 56.91 6.35 17.78
C THR A 735 55.83 6.88 18.72
N VAL A 736 54.73 6.13 18.88
CA VAL A 736 53.61 6.47 19.76
C VAL A 736 54.01 6.43 21.23
N LEU A 737 54.71 5.38 21.67
CA LEU A 737 55.19 5.29 23.05
C LEU A 737 56.16 6.42 23.40
N ASN A 738 57.06 6.78 22.48
CA ASN A 738 57.99 7.90 22.68
C ASN A 738 57.28 9.24 22.74
N TYR A 739 56.21 9.44 21.96
CA TYR A 739 55.36 10.62 22.08
C TYR A 739 54.68 10.70 23.46
N LEU A 740 54.07 9.60 23.91
CA LEU A 740 53.46 9.53 25.25
C LEU A 740 54.48 9.78 26.36
N LYS A 741 55.67 9.18 26.25
CA LYS A 741 56.80 9.39 27.18
C LYS A 741 57.30 10.82 27.20
N SER A 742 57.34 11.49 26.04
CA SER A 742 57.81 12.88 25.95
C SER A 742 56.87 13.87 26.62
N ASN A 743 55.56 13.59 26.61
CA ASN A 743 54.54 14.45 27.23
C ASN A 743 54.24 14.05 28.68
N ASN A 744 54.36 12.76 29.03
CA ASN A 744 54.03 12.22 30.36
C ASN A 744 55.14 11.28 30.88
N PRO A 745 56.36 11.78 31.13
CA PRO A 745 57.47 10.95 31.60
C PRO A 745 57.24 10.45 33.04
N ASP A 746 57.54 9.17 33.28
CA ASP A 746 57.63 8.58 34.61
C ASP A 746 58.69 7.47 34.65
N ASP A 747 59.85 7.77 35.26
CA ASP A 747 60.98 6.83 35.33
C ASP A 747 60.70 5.60 36.21
N LYS A 748 59.64 5.62 37.03
CA LYS A 748 59.26 4.47 37.88
C LYS A 748 58.35 3.48 37.15
N ALA A 749 57.74 3.88 36.04
CA ALA A 749 56.85 3.04 35.26
C ALA A 749 57.64 2.13 34.31
N SER A 750 57.14 0.90 34.07
CA SER A 750 57.80 -0.11 33.23
C SER A 750 58.12 0.38 31.82
N LEU A 751 57.24 1.19 31.22
CA LEU A 751 57.40 1.75 29.88
C LEU A 751 57.92 3.21 29.90
N GLY A 752 58.26 3.76 31.07
CA GLY A 752 58.71 5.14 31.21
C GLY A 752 57.62 6.20 31.02
N VAL A 753 56.35 5.79 30.96
CA VAL A 753 55.17 6.64 30.77
C VAL A 753 54.32 6.58 32.02
N ARG A 754 53.79 7.73 32.45
CA ARG A 754 52.81 7.82 33.53
C ARG A 754 51.65 6.84 33.30
N LYS A 755 51.31 6.06 34.33
CA LYS A 755 50.29 5.01 34.26
C LYS A 755 48.93 5.54 33.80
N GLU A 756 48.53 6.73 34.27
CA GLU A 756 47.23 7.33 33.91
C GLU A 756 47.14 7.64 32.41
N ALA A 757 48.16 8.24 31.81
CA ALA A 757 48.17 8.58 30.38
C ALA A 757 48.19 7.33 29.49
N LEU A 758 48.93 6.29 29.92
CA LEU A 758 48.96 5.00 29.22
C LEU A 758 47.61 4.27 29.31
N ASP A 759 46.95 4.28 30.47
CA ASP A 759 45.62 3.70 30.65
C ASP A 759 44.56 4.42 29.80
N VAL A 760 44.60 5.75 29.75
CA VAL A 760 43.74 6.56 28.86
C VAL A 760 43.94 6.17 27.40
N PHE A 761 45.19 6.03 26.95
CA PHE A 761 45.50 5.58 25.59
C PHE A 761 44.95 4.19 25.29
N ILE A 762 45.18 3.21 26.17
CA ILE A 762 44.73 1.83 25.98
C ILE A 762 43.19 1.77 25.91
N LYS A 763 42.51 2.45 26.82
CA LYS A 763 41.04 2.49 26.89
C LYS A 763 40.41 3.18 25.68
N SER A 764 40.91 4.36 25.33
CA SER A 764 40.38 5.13 24.19
C SER A 764 40.66 4.42 22.87
N CYS A 765 41.84 3.80 22.72
CA CYS A 765 42.16 2.93 21.61
C CYS A 765 41.19 1.73 21.50
N ALA A 766 40.89 1.05 22.61
CA ALA A 766 39.95 -0.06 22.62
C ALA A 766 38.53 0.37 22.20
N GLY A 767 38.03 1.46 22.78
CA GLY A 767 36.71 1.98 22.48
C GLY A 767 36.55 2.39 21.01
N TYR A 768 37.48 3.17 20.46
CA TYR A 768 37.43 3.57 19.05
C TYR A 768 37.58 2.39 18.08
N CYS A 769 38.40 1.36 18.40
CA CYS A 769 38.50 0.14 17.60
C CYS A 769 37.14 -0.57 17.48
N VAL A 770 36.42 -0.76 18.59
CA VAL A 770 35.12 -1.43 18.61
C VAL A 770 34.06 -0.59 17.90
N ILE A 771 33.97 0.70 18.23
CA ILE A 771 32.96 1.61 17.69
C ILE A 771 33.11 1.75 16.18
N THR A 772 34.33 1.95 15.69
CA THR A 772 34.56 2.15 14.24
C THR A 772 34.34 0.87 13.44
N TYR A 773 34.58 -0.30 14.04
CA TYR A 773 34.17 -1.59 13.47
C TYR A 773 32.64 -1.71 13.35
N LEU A 774 31.91 -1.40 14.43
CA LEU A 774 30.44 -1.51 14.45
C LEU A 774 29.79 -0.55 13.44
N LEU A 775 30.30 0.67 13.32
CA LEU A 775 29.82 1.68 12.37
C LEU A 775 30.34 1.45 10.94
N GLY A 776 31.33 0.56 10.77
CA GLY A 776 31.99 0.31 9.49
C GLY A 776 32.64 1.56 8.91
N VAL A 777 33.34 2.34 9.74
CA VAL A 777 34.04 3.56 9.30
C VAL A 777 35.24 3.19 8.43
N GLY A 778 35.26 3.69 7.19
CA GLY A 778 36.35 3.49 6.24
C GLY A 778 37.40 4.60 6.25
N ASP A 779 38.40 4.48 5.38
CA ASP A 779 39.51 5.40 5.20
C ASP A 779 40.27 5.74 6.50
N ARG A 780 40.45 4.73 7.37
CA ARG A 780 41.19 4.88 8.64
C ARG A 780 42.70 4.81 8.42
N HIS A 781 43.28 5.79 7.76
CA HIS A 781 44.73 5.96 7.61
C HIS A 781 45.36 6.77 8.76
N LEU A 782 46.69 6.76 8.87
CA LEU A 782 47.41 7.37 10.00
C LEU A 782 47.20 8.90 10.16
N ASP A 783 46.80 9.62 9.12
CA ASP A 783 46.42 11.04 9.23
C ASP A 783 45.04 11.28 9.87
N ASN A 784 44.14 10.28 9.87
CA ASN A 784 42.80 10.35 10.46
C ASN A 784 42.74 9.82 11.90
N LEU A 785 43.88 9.35 12.42
CA LEU A 785 44.05 8.84 13.77
C LEU A 785 44.84 9.88 14.57
N LEU A 786 44.23 10.45 15.61
CA LEU A 786 44.81 11.53 16.40
C LEU A 786 45.07 11.09 17.83
N LEU A 787 46.14 11.63 18.40
CA LEU A 787 46.55 11.40 19.78
C LEU A 787 46.83 12.73 20.47
N ALA A 788 46.06 13.00 21.52
CA ALA A 788 46.26 14.14 22.40
C ALA A 788 47.47 13.91 23.34
N PRO A 789 48.13 14.99 23.82
CA PRO A 789 49.29 14.87 24.69
C PRO A 789 49.05 14.13 26.01
N ASP A 790 47.81 14.12 26.50
CA ASP A 790 47.39 13.45 27.74
C ASP A 790 47.09 11.95 27.58
N GLY A 791 47.15 11.43 26.35
CA GLY A 791 46.91 10.03 26.02
C GLY A 791 45.56 9.76 25.36
N HIS A 792 44.65 10.73 25.24
CA HIS A 792 43.38 10.50 24.56
C HIS A 792 43.59 10.24 23.06
N PHE A 793 43.22 9.04 22.63
CA PHE A 793 43.22 8.62 21.24
C PHE A 793 41.82 8.77 20.65
N PHE A 794 41.71 9.32 19.45
CA PHE A 794 40.44 9.47 18.76
C PHE A 794 40.59 9.49 17.23
N HIS A 795 39.50 9.18 16.54
CA HIS A 795 39.42 9.20 15.09
C HIS A 795 38.78 10.52 14.62
N ALA A 796 39.24 11.07 13.50
CA ALA A 796 38.58 12.20 12.84
C ALA A 796 38.28 11.90 11.38
N ASP A 797 37.50 12.78 10.76
CA ASP A 797 37.05 12.69 9.36
C ASP A 797 36.24 11.42 9.10
N PHE A 798 34.91 11.48 9.17
CA PHE A 798 34.04 10.32 8.97
C PHE A 798 33.38 10.31 7.60
N GLY A 799 34.07 10.84 6.57
CA GLY A 799 33.56 10.91 5.20
C GLY A 799 33.24 9.56 4.52
N PHE A 800 33.66 8.44 5.11
CA PHE A 800 33.31 7.08 4.66
C PHE A 800 32.78 6.23 5.81
N ILE A 801 31.52 5.79 5.73
CA ILE A 801 30.87 4.94 6.74
C ILE A 801 30.15 3.72 6.14
N LEU A 802 29.63 2.84 7.00
CA LEU A 802 28.80 1.69 6.61
C LEU A 802 29.52 0.75 5.62
N GLY A 803 30.78 0.44 5.92
CA GLY A 803 31.61 -0.51 5.19
C GLY A 803 32.14 0.02 3.85
N ARG A 804 32.00 1.31 3.57
CA ARG A 804 32.61 1.96 2.42
C ARG A 804 34.04 2.31 2.73
N ASP A 805 34.92 2.06 1.77
CA ASP A 805 36.31 2.45 1.87
C ASP A 805 36.82 2.81 0.47
N PRO A 806 37.61 3.88 0.31
CA PRO A 806 38.28 4.16 -0.97
C PRO A 806 39.28 3.07 -1.37
N LYS A 807 39.76 2.25 -0.42
CA LYS A 807 40.74 1.18 -0.66
C LYS A 807 40.03 -0.16 -0.86
N PRO A 808 40.35 -0.89 -1.95
CA PRO A 808 39.84 -2.24 -2.14
C PRO A 808 40.41 -3.17 -1.05
N PHE A 809 39.56 -4.04 -0.49
CA PHE A 809 39.92 -5.02 0.55
C PHE A 809 40.45 -4.41 1.86
N ALA A 810 39.97 -3.23 2.25
CA ALA A 810 40.28 -2.65 3.54
C ALA A 810 39.90 -3.61 4.69
N PRO A 811 40.73 -3.71 5.75
CA PRO A 811 40.43 -4.56 6.89
C PRO A 811 39.18 -4.06 7.60
N ALA A 812 38.36 -4.98 8.12
CA ALA A 812 37.10 -4.66 8.79
C ALA A 812 37.27 -3.83 10.07
N MET A 813 38.39 -4.01 10.78
CA MET A 813 38.77 -3.23 11.96
C MET A 813 40.17 -2.66 11.74
N LYS A 814 40.41 -1.41 12.17
CA LYS A 814 41.73 -0.79 12.06
C LYS A 814 42.48 -0.87 13.40
N LEU A 815 43.43 -1.80 13.49
CA LEU A 815 44.44 -1.85 14.55
C LEU A 815 45.81 -1.87 13.90
N CYS A 816 46.51 -0.72 13.87
CA CYS A 816 47.82 -0.62 13.23
C CYS A 816 48.96 -0.94 14.19
N LYS A 817 50.15 -1.25 13.64
CA LYS A 817 51.34 -1.58 14.42
C LYS A 817 51.71 -0.46 15.39
N GLU A 818 51.57 0.80 14.96
CA GLU A 818 51.90 1.98 15.78
C GLU A 818 51.03 2.06 17.04
N MET A 819 49.76 1.64 16.97
CA MET A 819 48.86 1.58 18.12
C MET A 819 49.32 0.50 19.10
N VAL A 820 49.67 -0.69 18.60
CA VAL A 820 50.17 -1.82 19.41
C VAL A 820 51.53 -1.49 20.04
N ASP A 821 52.43 -0.84 19.30
CA ASP A 821 53.74 -0.38 19.79
C ASP A 821 53.56 0.68 20.89
N GLY A 822 52.51 1.52 20.80
CA GLY A 822 52.11 2.46 21.85
C GLY A 822 51.76 1.79 23.18
N MET A 823 51.29 0.54 23.14
CA MET A 823 50.99 -0.28 24.32
C MET A 823 52.22 -1.03 24.85
N GLY A 824 53.38 -0.91 24.20
CA GLY A 824 54.58 -1.69 24.52
C GLY A 824 54.72 -2.98 23.70
N GLY A 825 53.91 -3.16 22.66
CA GLY A 825 53.94 -4.32 21.76
C GLY A 825 52.98 -5.45 22.15
N SER A 826 52.84 -6.43 21.27
CA SER A 826 51.92 -7.57 21.43
C SER A 826 52.26 -8.51 22.59
N MET A 827 53.52 -8.48 23.06
CA MET A 827 54.00 -9.27 24.19
C MET A 827 53.88 -8.52 25.53
N SER A 828 53.39 -7.27 25.52
CA SER A 828 53.21 -6.48 26.74
C SER A 828 51.98 -6.96 27.54
N GLU A 829 51.97 -6.71 28.85
CA GLU A 829 50.79 -6.95 29.71
C GLU A 829 49.58 -6.06 29.33
N HIS A 830 49.84 -4.95 28.64
CA HIS A 830 48.80 -4.00 28.22
C HIS A 830 48.00 -4.48 27.01
N TYR A 831 48.58 -5.32 26.14
CA TYR A 831 47.87 -5.83 24.97
C TYR A 831 46.71 -6.78 25.32
N PRO A 832 46.86 -7.74 26.25
CA PRO A 832 45.71 -8.48 26.80
C PRO A 832 44.66 -7.58 27.47
N GLN A 833 45.07 -6.53 28.17
CA GLN A 833 44.16 -5.57 28.80
C GLN A 833 43.33 -4.82 27.74
N PHE A 834 43.96 -4.39 26.64
CA PHE A 834 43.29 -3.84 25.47
C PHE A 834 42.24 -4.81 24.91
N LYS A 835 42.60 -6.09 24.70
CA LYS A 835 41.65 -7.11 24.22
C LYS A 835 40.45 -7.24 25.16
N GLN A 836 40.67 -7.23 26.47
CA GLN A 836 39.59 -7.32 27.45
C GLN A 836 38.64 -6.11 27.41
N TYR A 837 39.16 -4.90 27.22
CA TYR A 837 38.31 -3.71 27.02
C TYR A 837 37.51 -3.82 25.73
N CYS A 838 38.14 -4.28 24.64
CA CYS A 838 37.48 -4.53 23.36
C CYS A 838 36.31 -5.53 23.49
N PHE A 839 36.51 -6.66 24.18
CA PHE A 839 35.46 -7.66 24.38
C PHE A 839 34.31 -7.14 25.24
N THR A 840 34.63 -6.52 26.39
CA THR A 840 33.59 -5.96 27.28
C THR A 840 32.79 -4.88 26.55
N ALA A 841 33.45 -4.00 25.80
CA ALA A 841 32.78 -2.93 25.03
C ALA A 841 31.88 -3.50 23.93
N TYR A 842 32.37 -4.47 23.16
CA TYR A 842 31.60 -5.11 22.09
C TYR A 842 30.34 -5.80 22.64
N THR A 843 30.48 -6.58 23.72
CA THR A 843 29.34 -7.24 24.37
C THR A 843 28.32 -6.24 24.93
N THR A 844 28.78 -5.17 25.58
CA THR A 844 27.90 -4.13 26.13
C THR A 844 27.12 -3.41 25.03
N LEU A 845 27.78 -2.99 23.95
CA LEU A 845 27.11 -2.33 22.83
C LEU A 845 26.17 -3.28 22.09
N ARG A 846 26.50 -4.57 22.00
CA ARG A 846 25.64 -5.59 21.39
C ARG A 846 24.30 -5.76 22.11
N LYS A 847 24.27 -5.62 23.45
CA LYS A 847 23.03 -5.63 24.25
C LYS A 847 22.11 -4.45 23.92
N SER A 848 22.69 -3.30 23.54
CA SER A 848 21.96 -2.07 23.19
C SER A 848 21.83 -1.88 21.67
N SER A 849 21.99 -2.94 20.89
CA SER A 849 21.98 -2.88 19.42
C SER A 849 20.65 -2.37 18.85
N ASN A 850 19.51 -2.71 19.46
CA ASN A 850 18.19 -2.25 19.01
C ASN A 850 18.10 -0.72 18.95
N LEU A 851 18.54 -0.02 20.00
CA LEU A 851 18.57 1.45 20.04
C LEU A 851 19.40 2.02 18.88
N ILE A 852 20.62 1.50 18.69
CA ILE A 852 21.52 1.97 17.63
C ILE A 852 20.92 1.72 16.25
N LEU A 853 20.32 0.54 16.03
CA LEU A 853 19.67 0.19 14.76
C LEU A 853 18.43 1.07 14.49
N ASN A 854 17.63 1.37 15.52
CA ASN A 854 16.46 2.24 15.41
C ASN A 854 16.87 3.68 15.07
N LEU A 855 17.95 4.20 15.67
CA LEU A 855 18.47 5.52 15.33
C LEU A 855 18.96 5.59 13.87
N PHE A 856 19.66 4.57 13.37
CA PHE A 856 20.02 4.50 11.95
C PHE A 856 18.79 4.39 11.05
N SER A 857 17.75 3.65 11.48
CA SER A 857 16.50 3.53 10.73
C SER A 857 15.79 4.87 10.55
N LEU A 858 15.88 5.79 11.52
CA LEU A 858 15.29 7.14 11.43
C LEU A 858 16.09 8.08 10.53
N MET A 859 17.36 7.77 10.25
CA MET A 859 18.25 8.60 9.42
C MET A 859 18.27 8.20 7.94
N VAL A 860 17.57 7.14 7.54
CA VAL A 860 17.58 6.63 6.16
C VAL A 860 17.14 7.71 5.16
N ASP A 861 16.11 8.49 5.50
CA ASP A 861 15.55 9.55 4.66
C ASP A 861 16.15 10.95 4.95
N ALA A 862 17.29 11.01 5.64
CA ALA A 862 17.96 12.26 6.02
C ALA A 862 18.85 12.87 4.92
N ASN A 863 18.88 12.27 3.72
CA ASN A 863 19.70 12.72 2.58
C ASN A 863 21.22 12.83 2.87
N ILE A 864 21.73 12.05 3.81
CA ILE A 864 23.17 12.00 4.14
C ILE A 864 23.95 11.28 3.03
N PRO A 865 25.13 11.77 2.59
CA PRO A 865 25.83 11.30 1.39
C PRO A 865 26.02 9.78 1.27
N ASP A 866 26.62 9.12 2.27
CA ASP A 866 26.86 7.67 2.19
C ASP A 866 25.59 6.83 2.42
N ILE A 867 24.69 7.31 3.27
CA ILE A 867 23.40 6.64 3.55
C ILE A 867 22.54 6.63 2.30
N LYS A 868 22.50 7.75 1.57
CA LYS A 868 21.69 7.94 0.35
C LYS A 868 22.01 6.94 -0.75
N ILE A 869 23.23 6.39 -0.79
CA ILE A 869 23.62 5.53 -1.91
C ILE A 869 23.09 4.09 -1.73
N GLU A 870 22.97 3.60 -0.50
CA GLU A 870 22.38 2.28 -0.21
C GLU A 870 21.42 2.32 0.99
N PRO A 871 20.32 3.09 0.92
CA PRO A 871 19.44 3.38 2.06
C PRO A 871 18.91 2.08 2.70
N ASP A 872 18.53 1.10 1.88
CA ASP A 872 17.95 -0.17 2.31
C ASP A 872 18.94 -1.06 3.06
N LYS A 873 20.25 -0.85 2.85
CA LYS A 873 21.31 -1.66 3.44
C LYS A 873 21.94 -1.02 4.66
N VAL A 874 21.65 0.24 4.97
CA VAL A 874 22.26 0.99 6.09
C VAL A 874 22.13 0.22 7.39
N VAL A 875 20.90 -0.13 7.76
CA VAL A 875 20.62 -0.83 9.01
C VAL A 875 21.12 -2.27 8.95
N LEU A 876 21.05 -2.92 7.79
CA LEU A 876 21.53 -4.29 7.60
C LEU A 876 23.04 -4.40 7.82
N LYS A 877 23.83 -3.46 7.27
CA LYS A 877 25.29 -3.44 7.39
C LYS A 877 25.74 -3.26 8.84
N VAL A 878 25.09 -2.38 9.59
CA VAL A 878 25.38 -2.22 11.03
C VAL A 878 24.97 -3.48 11.79
N LYS A 879 23.81 -4.06 11.48
CA LYS A 879 23.31 -5.30 12.10
C LYS A 879 24.25 -6.48 11.88
N GLU A 880 24.79 -6.65 10.68
CA GLU A 880 25.76 -7.70 10.35
C GLU A 880 27.03 -7.60 11.22
N ARG A 881 27.48 -6.38 11.55
CA ARG A 881 28.67 -6.17 12.41
C ARG A 881 28.45 -6.57 13.87
N PHE A 882 27.20 -6.51 14.34
CA PHE A 882 26.83 -6.96 15.69
C PHE A 882 26.71 -8.48 15.81
N HIS A 883 26.61 -9.21 14.69
CA HIS A 883 26.42 -10.66 14.66
C HIS A 883 25.33 -11.13 15.63
N LEU A 884 24.12 -10.57 15.51
CA LEU A 884 22.99 -10.84 16.41
C LEU A 884 22.49 -12.29 16.34
N GLU A 885 22.79 -12.98 15.25
CA GLU A 885 22.52 -14.40 15.01
C GLU A 885 23.40 -15.35 15.84
N LEU A 886 24.56 -14.87 16.32
CA LEU A 886 25.50 -15.68 17.10
C LEU A 886 25.17 -15.65 18.60
N SER A 887 25.63 -16.67 19.33
CA SER A 887 25.68 -16.59 20.79
C SER A 887 26.72 -15.55 21.24
N GLU A 888 26.64 -15.08 22.48
CA GLU A 888 27.62 -14.13 23.02
C GLU A 888 29.06 -14.69 22.94
N GLU A 889 29.25 -15.97 23.26
CA GLU A 889 30.55 -16.64 23.20
C GLU A 889 31.08 -16.76 21.77
N ASP A 890 30.23 -17.14 20.82
CA ASP A 890 30.63 -17.27 19.41
C ASP A 890 30.95 -15.91 18.80
N ALA A 891 30.20 -14.87 19.17
CA ALA A 891 30.43 -13.50 18.74
C ALA A 891 31.78 -12.95 19.28
N ILE A 892 32.13 -13.25 20.55
CA ILE A 892 33.45 -12.90 21.11
C ILE A 892 34.56 -13.64 20.38
N ARG A 893 34.40 -14.96 20.12
CA ARG A 893 35.39 -15.75 19.37
C ARG A 893 35.59 -15.23 17.94
N HIS A 894 34.51 -14.80 17.28
CA HIS A 894 34.60 -14.14 15.98
C HIS A 894 35.36 -12.81 16.07
N PHE A 895 35.03 -11.98 17.07
CA PHE A 895 35.68 -10.69 17.28
C PHE A 895 37.17 -10.81 17.67
N GLU A 896 37.54 -11.84 18.43
CA GLU A 896 38.95 -12.13 18.73
C GLU A 896 39.76 -12.43 17.47
N ARG A 897 39.23 -13.24 16.55
CA ARG A 897 39.88 -13.49 15.25
C ARG A 897 40.07 -12.21 14.45
N LEU A 898 39.07 -11.32 14.46
CA LEU A 898 39.19 -10.01 13.80
C LEU A 898 40.33 -9.15 14.38
N ILE A 899 40.54 -9.19 15.69
CA ILE A 899 41.66 -8.49 16.34
C ILE A 899 43.00 -9.08 15.90
N GLU A 900 43.12 -10.41 15.90
CA GLU A 900 44.33 -11.11 15.50
C GLU A 900 44.67 -10.90 14.02
N ASP A 901 43.67 -10.99 13.14
CA ASP A 901 43.83 -10.73 11.70
C ASP A 901 44.26 -9.28 11.46
N SER A 902 43.66 -8.32 12.16
CA SER A 902 43.99 -6.90 12.01
C SER A 902 45.40 -6.58 12.50
N ALA A 903 45.83 -7.16 13.62
CA ALA A 903 47.18 -6.96 14.17
C ALA A 903 48.28 -7.60 13.30
N ASN A 904 47.97 -8.73 12.64
CA ASN A 904 48.90 -9.47 11.80
C ASN A 904 48.85 -9.04 10.32
N ALA A 905 47.92 -8.16 9.93
CA ALA A 905 47.75 -7.73 8.55
C ALA A 905 48.94 -6.87 8.08
N ILE A 906 49.84 -7.49 7.31
CA ILE A 906 50.98 -6.80 6.65
C ILE A 906 50.51 -6.01 5.41
N PHE A 907 49.44 -6.47 4.75
CA PHE A 907 48.93 -5.93 3.48
C PHE A 907 48.40 -4.48 3.54
N PRO A 908 47.62 -4.06 4.56
CA PRO A 908 47.11 -2.70 4.68
C PRO A 908 48.21 -1.64 4.79
N VAL A 909 49.35 -1.96 5.39
CA VAL A 909 50.48 -1.03 5.57
C VAL A 909 51.14 -0.69 4.22
N VAL A 910 51.19 -1.66 3.30
CA VAL A 910 51.72 -1.45 1.94
C VAL A 910 50.76 -0.61 1.10
N ILE A 911 49.45 -0.88 1.19
CA ILE A 911 48.41 -0.09 0.50
C ILE A 911 48.31 1.32 1.09
N ASP A 912 48.41 1.50 2.40
CA ASP A 912 48.39 2.81 3.06
C ASP A 912 49.58 3.68 2.63
N ARG A 913 50.78 3.09 2.48
CA ARG A 913 51.95 3.81 1.91
C ARG A 913 51.75 4.19 0.45
N LEU A 914 51.10 3.33 -0.33
CA LEU A 914 50.82 3.59 -1.75
C LEU A 914 49.75 4.67 -1.91
N HIS A 915 48.71 4.65 -1.07
CA HIS A 915 47.65 5.66 -1.02
C HIS A 915 48.19 7.02 -0.54
N GLY A 916 49.05 7.03 0.49
CA GLY A 916 49.75 8.24 0.94
C GLY A 916 50.60 8.86 -0.16
N PHE A 917 51.20 8.03 -1.03
CA PHE A 917 51.94 8.50 -2.22
C PHE A 917 51.01 9.13 -3.27
N VAL A 918 49.84 8.54 -3.51
CA VAL A 918 48.82 9.08 -4.44
C VAL A 918 48.20 10.38 -3.92
N GLN A 919 47.93 10.48 -2.62
CA GLN A 919 47.45 11.72 -1.99
C GLN A 919 48.51 12.82 -1.98
N HIS A 920 49.81 12.51 -1.86
CA HIS A 920 50.88 13.51 -1.97
C HIS A 920 51.08 14.05 -3.40
N PHE A 921 50.59 13.33 -4.40
CA PHE A 921 50.64 13.70 -5.81
C PHE A 921 49.38 14.45 -6.30
N ARG A 922 48.31 14.50 -5.50
CA ARG A 922 47.13 15.37 -5.70
C ARG A 922 47.29 16.67 -4.91
#